data_AF-A0A6A5T2Q8-F1
#
_entry.id   AF-A0A6A5T2Q8-F1
#
_cell.length_a   1.000
_cell.length_b   1.000
_cell.length_c   1.000
_cell.angle_alpha   90.00
_cell.angle_beta   90.00
_cell.angle_gamma   90.00
#
_symmetry.space_group_name_H-M   'P 1'
#
loop_
_entity.id
_entity.type
_entity.pdbx_description
1 polymer ?
#
loop_
_entity_poly.entity_id
_entity_poly.type
_entity_poly.pdbx_seq_one_letter_code
_entity_poly.pdbx_strand_id
1 'polypeptide(L)'
;MSHVIVNCTYLRPAPEGAKVYVESCVVHLGKRMGLTMGMMRLDSEDGKSSPVPSASKPGQDDAPDADSLAPSTATAASAVPSAAAAPRSPAGRGPRRRQHGGQPTKLEAVDDPLGPLGAPTPATGLNAAPPAPLQKEPAAPRSTRPAPGVSTPSLRGMMDSVNLDDNDDDDGQPPPQGPRIPPPVQAPTSTAPPRQTQPSVSVEQAAKPSFSIIVGDPHKVGDLTSSHTEYSVTTKTTSKGYRNPEFTVSRRYRDFLWLYTQLHNNNPGVIIPPPPEKQAVGRFEADFVESRRAALERMLSKSATHPVLQHDGDLKLFLESDAFNVDIKNKERKDVGLSESKGMFGSMLSGNSGKFVEHDDATDAVVIQRKGLAEACGDFSASLHSLSAVELSPSLSGPLDSLSDIQIRIRELYERQAQQDVLTMGIVIDEYIRLIGSVKTAFQQRQKAYHSWHSAEQELQKRKANQDKLMRQGRSQQDRLNQLSADVADAERRVHQARLLFDDMGRLMRNELERFEREKVEDFKSGVETFLESAVEAQKELIEIWETFLMQLDTDEGEAFLPPAGVVASPKPDQTTSVNELTYYPVYYIATSTFEWYPGVQIYHSTDLANWELAIRPLNRKRKLVGPCKTIFPGTELALVEAPHLYKRNGWYYLLTAEGGTGYEHACTLARSRNIWGPYEIHPQKHILTSKDAPLASLQRAGHGDLVETVDGKTYLVHLTGRPTTQARRCVLGRETAIQEAFWDDDDWLYVKNGPVPSLDVDLPGHRNESFYWAEQRYTFDNTDSLHKDFQWLRTPQPERIFSTKNGLQLIGRESIGSWFEQALVARRQTHFSYDAETVISFSPNDERNYAGLTAYYCRYNFFYLTVTADAEGQRELLILTSEASWPEGNLRLPLADSVPIPNEGKVRLALSIQGRSLQFRYALEGETSLTNIGPVYDASLLSDECGGHQAHGSFTGAFVGVAASDLNGTEKVASFDYFLYTPVKHESDRYDA
;
A
#
# COMPACT_ATOMS: atom_id res chain seq x y z
N MET A 1 1.10 -2.50 -3.46
CA MET A 1 1.02 -3.68 -4.34
C MET A 1 2.13 -3.54 -5.36
N SER A 2 2.92 -4.59 -5.54
CA SER A 2 3.90 -4.66 -6.63
C SER A 2 3.19 -5.29 -7.83
N HIS A 3 3.02 -4.56 -8.92
CA HIS A 3 2.36 -5.13 -10.10
C HIS A 3 3.28 -6.16 -10.77
N VAL A 4 2.66 -7.17 -11.38
CA VAL A 4 3.30 -7.85 -12.51
C VAL A 4 3.57 -6.81 -13.59
N ILE A 5 4.61 -7.01 -14.37
CA ILE A 5 4.75 -6.32 -15.65
C ILE A 5 4.86 -7.41 -16.70
N VAL A 6 3.89 -7.46 -17.61
CA VAL A 6 4.06 -8.02 -18.95
C VAL A 6 3.85 -6.84 -19.89
N ASN A 7 4.93 -6.33 -20.46
CA ASN A 7 4.88 -5.22 -21.41
C ASN A 7 5.75 -5.58 -22.62
N CYS A 8 5.14 -5.71 -23.79
CA CYS A 8 5.78 -6.15 -25.04
C CYS A 8 5.66 -5.06 -26.10
N THR A 9 6.76 -4.35 -26.34
CA THR A 9 6.81 -3.24 -27.28
C THR A 9 7.60 -3.62 -28.53
N TYR A 10 7.00 -3.43 -29.70
CA TYR A 10 7.73 -3.39 -30.98
C TYR A 10 8.53 -2.08 -31.08
N LEU A 11 9.84 -2.19 -31.28
CA LEU A 11 10.68 -1.04 -31.64
C LEU A 11 11.16 -1.22 -33.08
N ARG A 12 11.13 -0.13 -33.86
CA ARG A 12 11.75 -0.14 -35.19
C ARG A 12 13.26 -0.42 -35.01
N PRO A 13 13.91 -1.19 -35.90
CA PRO A 13 15.35 -1.35 -35.87
C PRO A 13 16.00 0.03 -36.03
N ALA A 14 16.67 0.46 -34.96
CA ALA A 14 17.43 1.70 -34.93
C ALA A 14 18.89 1.39 -35.33
N PRO A 15 19.64 2.35 -35.89
CA PRO A 15 21.00 2.11 -36.39
C PRO A 15 21.96 1.66 -35.27
N GLU A 16 23.09 1.04 -35.65
CA GLU A 16 24.10 0.57 -34.70
C GLU A 16 24.50 1.66 -33.69
N GLY A 17 24.53 1.30 -32.41
CA GLY A 17 24.75 2.23 -31.29
C GLY A 17 23.50 2.91 -30.73
N ALA A 18 22.31 2.71 -31.31
CA ALA A 18 21.07 3.21 -30.76
C ALA A 18 20.71 2.59 -29.40
N LYS A 19 20.33 3.44 -28.44
CA LYS A 19 19.99 3.03 -27.07
C LYS A 19 18.48 2.79 -26.96
N VAL A 20 18.10 1.56 -26.62
CA VAL A 20 16.73 1.19 -26.28
C VAL A 20 16.40 1.68 -24.87
N TYR A 21 15.38 2.51 -24.75
CA TYR A 21 14.84 2.99 -23.47
C TYR A 21 13.47 2.32 -23.23
N VAL A 22 13.39 1.45 -22.22
CA VAL A 22 12.11 0.93 -21.73
C VAL A 22 11.64 1.83 -20.60
N GLU A 23 10.62 2.64 -20.87
CA GLU A 23 10.04 3.56 -19.87
C GLU A 23 9.07 2.83 -18.94
N SER A 24 9.61 1.98 -18.06
CA SER A 24 8.84 1.33 -16.99
C SER A 24 8.44 2.35 -15.91
N CYS A 25 7.39 3.12 -16.17
CA CYS A 25 6.71 3.91 -15.14
C CYS A 25 6.05 2.98 -14.12
N VAL A 26 6.81 2.55 -13.11
CA VAL A 26 6.28 1.90 -11.91
C VAL A 26 5.45 2.94 -11.15
N VAL A 27 4.15 3.00 -11.45
CA VAL A 27 3.23 3.96 -10.85
C VAL A 27 3.00 3.60 -9.39
N HIS A 28 3.82 4.17 -8.50
CA HIS A 28 3.39 4.41 -7.13
C HIS A 28 2.16 5.31 -7.19
N LEU A 29 0.99 4.79 -6.81
CA LEU A 29 -0.28 5.53 -6.73
C LEU A 29 -0.34 6.47 -5.51
N GLY A 30 0.79 7.14 -5.21
CA GLY A 30 0.85 8.30 -4.32
C GLY A 30 0.38 9.57 -5.04
N LYS A 31 -0.44 10.36 -4.38
CA LYS A 31 -0.98 11.61 -4.95
C LYS A 31 -0.02 12.79 -4.70
N ARG A 32 0.36 13.51 -5.78
CA ARG A 32 0.14 14.97 -6.01
C ARG A 32 0.59 15.99 -4.96
N MET A 33 1.23 17.13 -5.25
CA MET A 33 1.76 17.82 -6.47
C MET A 33 3.00 18.66 -6.01
N GLY A 34 3.99 19.06 -6.82
CA GLY A 34 3.96 20.11 -7.86
C GLY A 34 3.97 21.51 -7.22
N LEU A 35 4.88 22.46 -7.51
CA LEU A 35 5.59 22.78 -8.78
C LEU A 35 7.15 22.91 -8.57
N THR A 36 8.03 23.72 -9.19
CA THR A 36 7.96 24.94 -10.05
C THR A 36 9.12 25.04 -11.09
N MET A 37 9.77 26.19 -11.33
CA MET A 37 10.71 26.44 -12.47
C MET A 37 11.98 27.23 -12.09
N GLY A 38 13.07 26.97 -12.83
CA GLY A 38 14.26 27.82 -12.99
C GLY A 38 14.88 27.60 -14.38
N MET A 39 15.53 28.61 -14.99
CA MET A 39 15.94 28.57 -16.41
C MET A 39 17.14 29.48 -16.72
N MET A 40 18.24 28.93 -17.26
CA MET A 40 19.25 29.68 -18.05
C MET A 40 20.07 28.75 -18.98
N ARG A 41 21.10 29.27 -19.65
CA ARG A 41 21.45 28.89 -21.04
C ARG A 41 22.96 29.07 -21.34
N LEU A 42 23.56 28.12 -22.11
CA LEU A 42 24.74 28.21 -23.02
C LEU A 42 26.03 28.93 -22.51
N ASP A 43 27.26 28.47 -22.76
CA ASP A 43 27.88 28.25 -24.07
C ASP A 43 28.95 27.12 -24.07
N SER A 44 30.03 27.18 -24.87
CA SER A 44 30.75 26.00 -25.43
C SER A 44 32.30 26.15 -25.56
N GLU A 45 32.93 25.12 -26.17
CA GLU A 45 34.35 24.97 -26.57
C GLU A 45 35.37 24.56 -25.48
N ASP A 46 36.50 23.88 -25.76
CA ASP A 46 36.85 22.78 -26.70
C ASP A 46 38.26 22.23 -26.30
N GLY A 47 38.68 21.03 -26.73
CA GLY A 47 40.12 20.69 -26.85
C GLY A 47 40.74 19.49 -26.09
N LYS A 48 40.61 18.29 -26.67
CA LYS A 48 41.72 17.37 -27.05
C LYS A 48 42.84 16.95 -26.06
N SER A 49 42.87 15.64 -25.74
CA SER A 49 43.98 14.65 -25.93
C SER A 49 45.41 14.91 -25.37
N SER A 50 46.23 13.94 -24.93
CA SER A 50 46.30 12.49 -25.21
C SER A 50 47.21 11.74 -24.18
N PRO A 51 47.33 10.39 -24.18
CA PRO A 51 47.94 9.59 -23.09
C PRO A 51 49.37 9.06 -23.36
N VAL A 52 49.98 8.35 -22.38
CA VAL A 52 50.99 7.28 -22.60
C VAL A 52 51.07 6.29 -21.40
N PRO A 53 51.46 5.00 -21.56
CA PRO A 53 51.31 3.95 -20.52
C PRO A 53 52.57 3.09 -20.18
N SER A 54 52.48 2.25 -19.13
CA SER A 54 53.27 1.00 -18.91
C SER A 54 52.69 0.21 -17.71
N ALA A 55 52.52 -1.13 -17.59
CA ALA A 55 52.89 -2.35 -18.35
C ALA A 55 54.08 -3.19 -17.82
N SER A 56 53.80 -4.30 -17.10
CA SER A 56 54.71 -5.47 -16.92
C SER A 56 54.02 -6.75 -16.39
N LYS A 57 54.51 -7.93 -16.81
CA LYS A 57 54.31 -9.33 -16.32
C LYS A 57 55.73 -10.03 -16.36
N PRO A 58 55.98 -11.38 -16.38
CA PRO A 58 55.16 -12.60 -16.18
C PRO A 58 55.85 -13.78 -15.38
N GLY A 59 55.16 -14.94 -15.32
CA GLY A 59 55.67 -16.31 -15.02
C GLY A 59 54.52 -17.22 -14.51
N GLN A 60 54.11 -18.39 -15.05
CA GLN A 60 54.73 -19.57 -15.73
C GLN A 60 55.35 -20.61 -14.78
N ASP A 61 55.07 -21.93 -14.82
CA ASP A 61 54.15 -22.81 -15.61
C ASP A 61 53.46 -23.84 -14.64
N ASP A 62 52.88 -25.03 -14.93
CA ASP A 62 52.81 -26.00 -16.07
C ASP A 62 51.57 -26.96 -15.92
N ALA A 63 51.40 -27.99 -16.78
CA ALA A 63 50.26 -28.95 -16.85
C ALA A 63 50.69 -30.44 -16.58
N PRO A 64 50.10 -31.59 -17.08
CA PRO A 64 49.18 -31.84 -18.23
C PRO A 64 48.08 -32.97 -18.10
N ASP A 65 47.23 -33.09 -19.16
CA ASP A 65 46.67 -34.29 -19.88
C ASP A 65 46.08 -35.57 -19.18
N ALA A 66 45.18 -36.40 -19.77
CA ALA A 66 44.22 -36.31 -20.90
C ALA A 66 43.35 -37.62 -21.03
N ASP A 67 42.31 -37.61 -21.91
CA ASP A 67 41.63 -38.76 -22.58
C ASP A 67 40.89 -39.88 -21.78
N SER A 68 39.99 -40.72 -22.36
CA SER A 68 38.97 -40.54 -23.45
C SER A 68 38.00 -41.76 -23.57
N LEU A 69 36.92 -41.60 -24.38
CA LEU A 69 36.11 -42.64 -25.07
C LEU A 69 35.09 -43.55 -24.31
N ALA A 70 34.05 -43.97 -25.08
CA ALA A 70 32.97 -44.93 -24.72
C ALA A 70 33.18 -46.28 -25.50
N PRO A 71 32.25 -47.28 -25.69
CA PRO A 71 30.79 -47.16 -25.99
C PRO A 71 29.85 -48.35 -25.55
N SER A 72 28.58 -48.33 -26.03
CA SER A 72 27.72 -49.51 -26.41
C SER A 72 27.09 -50.38 -25.30
N THR A 73 25.94 -51.11 -25.44
CA THR A 73 24.82 -51.18 -26.44
C THR A 73 23.65 -52.04 -25.91
N ALA A 74 22.44 -51.92 -26.51
CA ALA A 74 21.39 -52.98 -26.67
C ALA A 74 20.63 -53.49 -25.40
N THR A 75 19.45 -54.16 -25.40
CA THR A 75 18.31 -54.50 -26.32
C THR A 75 17.20 -55.21 -25.47
N ALA A 76 15.90 -55.36 -25.82
CA ALA A 76 14.94 -54.68 -26.71
C ALA A 76 13.53 -55.36 -26.62
N ALA A 77 12.46 -54.68 -27.07
CA ALA A 77 11.08 -55.20 -27.31
C ALA A 77 10.24 -55.56 -26.04
N SER A 78 8.90 -55.67 -26.03
CA SER A 78 7.81 -55.59 -27.06
C SER A 78 6.49 -55.15 -26.35
N ALA A 79 5.27 -55.00 -26.91
CA ALA A 79 4.65 -55.29 -28.23
C ALA A 79 3.44 -54.34 -28.50
N VAL A 80 2.52 -54.68 -29.43
CA VAL A 80 1.22 -54.01 -29.70
C VAL A 80 0.13 -55.07 -30.00
N PRO A 81 -1.18 -54.81 -29.80
CA PRO A 81 -2.10 -54.53 -30.92
C PRO A 81 -3.14 -53.39 -30.62
N SER A 82 -3.52 -52.50 -31.55
CA SER A 82 -4.46 -52.66 -32.70
C SER A 82 -5.95 -52.82 -32.29
N ALA A 83 -6.98 -52.23 -32.96
CA ALA A 83 -7.05 -51.23 -34.04
C ALA A 83 -8.52 -50.82 -34.34
N ALA A 84 -8.72 -49.79 -35.19
CA ALA A 84 -9.94 -49.46 -35.98
C ALA A 84 -11.20 -48.96 -35.19
N ALA A 85 -12.18 -48.25 -35.77
CA ALA A 85 -12.39 -47.76 -37.15
C ALA A 85 -13.16 -46.42 -37.18
N ALA A 86 -13.10 -45.67 -38.29
CA ALA A 86 -13.97 -44.51 -38.57
C ALA A 86 -15.32 -44.92 -39.22
N PRO A 87 -16.32 -44.02 -39.30
CA PRO A 87 -16.73 -43.58 -40.65
C PRO A 87 -17.25 -42.14 -40.81
N ARG A 88 -16.74 -41.49 -41.88
CA ARG A 88 -17.45 -40.68 -42.90
C ARG A 88 -18.36 -39.51 -42.50
N SER A 89 -17.99 -38.33 -43.01
CA SER A 89 -18.84 -37.15 -43.24
C SER A 89 -19.60 -37.20 -44.59
N PRO A 90 -20.58 -36.29 -44.81
CA PRO A 90 -21.02 -35.87 -46.13
C PRO A 90 -20.63 -34.42 -46.46
N ALA A 91 -20.29 -34.14 -47.71
CA ALA A 91 -20.18 -32.79 -48.27
C ALA A 91 -21.57 -32.24 -48.67
N GLY A 92 -21.81 -30.95 -48.87
CA GLY A 92 -20.94 -29.76 -48.80
C GLY A 92 -21.46 -28.67 -49.75
N ARG A 93 -20.98 -27.41 -49.64
CA ARG A 93 -21.29 -26.36 -50.63
C ARG A 93 -20.34 -25.15 -50.53
N GLY A 94 -20.06 -24.56 -51.69
CA GLY A 94 -19.40 -23.26 -51.86
C GLY A 94 -19.29 -22.95 -53.37
N PRO A 95 -18.63 -21.85 -53.78
CA PRO A 95 -18.20 -20.70 -52.99
C PRO A 95 -18.83 -19.38 -53.49
N ARG A 96 -18.65 -18.27 -52.76
CA ARG A 96 -18.67 -16.92 -53.35
C ARG A 96 -17.52 -16.07 -52.81
N ARG A 97 -16.63 -15.68 -53.72
CA ARG A 97 -15.46 -14.84 -53.47
C ARG A 97 -15.84 -13.37 -53.62
N ARG A 98 -15.50 -12.53 -52.63
CA ARG A 98 -15.35 -11.09 -52.80
C ARG A 98 -13.95 -10.71 -52.36
N GLN A 99 -13.23 -9.96 -53.18
CA GLN A 99 -12.03 -9.24 -52.78
C GLN A 99 -12.44 -7.81 -52.47
N HIS A 100 -12.09 -7.32 -51.29
CA HIS A 100 -11.81 -5.91 -51.06
C HIS A 100 -10.47 -5.83 -50.34
N GLY A 101 -9.60 -4.92 -50.79
CA GLY A 101 -8.34 -4.65 -50.10
C GLY A 101 -8.54 -3.54 -49.08
N GLY A 102 -8.24 -3.83 -47.82
CA GLY A 102 -8.01 -2.80 -46.80
C GLY A 102 -6.58 -2.28 -46.88
N GLN A 103 -6.37 -0.98 -46.65
CA GLN A 103 -5.04 -0.44 -46.42
C GLN A 103 -4.59 -0.77 -44.99
N PRO A 104 -3.29 -0.98 -44.72
CA PRO A 104 -2.80 -1.26 -43.37
C PRO A 104 -2.85 -0.01 -42.49
N THR A 105 -3.92 0.14 -41.70
CA THR A 105 -3.97 1.16 -40.63
C THR A 105 -3.17 0.67 -39.42
N LYS A 106 -2.16 1.43 -39.03
CA LYS A 106 -1.20 1.07 -37.98
C LYS A 106 -1.60 1.63 -36.61
N LEU A 107 -1.28 0.92 -35.53
CA LEU A 107 -1.38 1.47 -34.17
C LEU A 107 -0.34 2.58 -33.93
N GLU A 108 -0.78 3.70 -33.35
CA GLU A 108 0.08 4.81 -32.95
C GLU A 108 -0.03 5.08 -31.44
N ALA A 109 1.12 5.13 -30.76
CA ALA A 109 1.22 5.74 -29.44
C ALA A 109 1.02 7.25 -29.55
N VAL A 110 0.44 7.87 -28.52
CA VAL A 110 -0.06 9.26 -28.61
C VAL A 110 0.96 10.25 -28.05
N ASP A 111 1.71 10.89 -28.93
CA ASP A 111 2.41 12.15 -28.61
C ASP A 111 1.41 13.32 -28.51
N ASP A 112 1.73 14.32 -27.67
CA ASP A 112 0.81 15.37 -27.20
C ASP A 112 0.96 16.71 -27.98
N PRO A 113 -0.07 17.19 -28.70
CA PRO A 113 -0.03 18.45 -29.43
C PRO A 113 -0.96 19.53 -28.86
N LEU A 114 -0.39 20.42 -28.04
CA LEU A 114 -0.68 21.87 -27.93
C LEU A 114 -2.15 22.37 -27.83
N GLY A 115 -2.44 23.12 -26.75
CA GLY A 115 -3.48 24.17 -26.77
C GLY A 115 -2.90 25.54 -27.20
N PRO A 116 -3.61 26.68 -26.97
CA PRO A 116 -5.00 26.81 -26.47
C PRO A 116 -5.86 27.87 -27.23
N LEU A 117 -7.12 28.05 -26.78
CA LEU A 117 -8.07 29.16 -27.07
C LEU A 117 -8.75 29.22 -28.46
N GLY A 118 -10.08 29.48 -28.46
CA GLY A 118 -10.85 29.89 -29.65
C GLY A 118 -12.33 29.45 -29.67
N ALA A 119 -13.27 30.39 -29.52
CA ALA A 119 -14.73 30.19 -29.60
C ALA A 119 -15.43 31.56 -29.87
N PRO A 120 -16.75 31.67 -30.17
CA PRO A 120 -17.75 30.67 -30.59
C PRO A 120 -18.67 31.08 -31.81
N THR A 121 -19.59 30.19 -32.23
CA THR A 121 -20.93 30.49 -32.88
C THR A 121 -21.01 31.15 -34.29
N PRO A 122 -22.18 31.20 -34.98
CA PRO A 122 -23.47 30.47 -34.82
C PRO A 122 -24.16 29.90 -36.11
N ALA A 123 -25.12 28.99 -35.90
CA ALA A 123 -26.44 28.82 -36.57
C ALA A 123 -26.62 28.60 -38.11
N THR A 124 -27.22 27.45 -38.48
CA THR A 124 -28.61 27.26 -39.03
C THR A 124 -28.80 25.77 -39.38
N GLY A 125 -29.84 25.04 -38.94
CA GLY A 125 -31.22 24.96 -39.49
C GLY A 125 -31.40 23.63 -40.28
N LEU A 126 -32.46 22.82 -40.23
CA LEU A 126 -33.80 22.91 -39.61
C LEU A 126 -34.41 21.51 -39.28
N ASN A 127 -35.29 21.48 -38.26
CA ASN A 127 -36.51 20.65 -38.10
C ASN A 127 -36.50 19.11 -38.24
N ALA A 128 -36.62 18.43 -37.09
CA ALA A 128 -37.74 17.51 -36.78
C ALA A 128 -37.93 17.45 -35.24
N ALA A 129 -39.15 17.28 -34.73
CA ALA A 129 -39.45 17.42 -33.29
C ALA A 129 -39.93 16.11 -32.62
N PRO A 130 -39.56 15.86 -31.34
CA PRO A 130 -39.98 14.68 -30.57
C PRO A 130 -41.33 14.87 -29.85
N PRO A 131 -42.02 13.78 -29.43
CA PRO A 131 -43.24 13.86 -28.62
C PRO A 131 -42.96 14.30 -27.16
N ALA A 132 -43.95 14.94 -26.53
CA ALA A 132 -43.80 15.59 -25.22
C ALA A 132 -44.19 14.71 -24.01
N PRO A 133 -43.59 14.91 -22.83
CA PRO A 133 -44.05 14.34 -21.56
C PRO A 133 -45.35 14.99 -21.04
N LEU A 134 -46.06 14.29 -20.15
CA LEU A 134 -47.33 14.73 -19.56
C LEU A 134 -47.18 15.88 -18.56
N GLN A 135 -48.16 16.80 -18.55
CA GLN A 135 -48.28 17.91 -17.59
C GLN A 135 -49.26 17.60 -16.44
N LYS A 136 -49.38 18.53 -15.48
CA LYS A 136 -50.03 18.39 -14.16
C LYS A 136 -51.08 19.51 -13.95
N GLU A 137 -51.84 19.42 -12.85
CA GLU A 137 -52.78 20.43 -12.29
C GLU A 137 -54.19 20.49 -12.92
N PRO A 138 -55.19 21.22 -12.33
CA PRO A 138 -55.30 21.80 -10.97
C PRO A 138 -56.60 21.44 -10.21
N ALA A 139 -56.69 21.74 -8.89
CA ALA A 139 -57.97 22.02 -8.21
C ALA A 139 -57.84 22.79 -6.86
N ALA A 140 -58.66 23.82 -6.67
CA ALA A 140 -59.00 24.58 -5.44
C ALA A 140 -60.42 25.21 -5.69
N PRO A 141 -61.05 26.08 -4.85
CA PRO A 141 -60.64 26.77 -3.60
C PRO A 141 -61.78 26.89 -2.52
N ARG A 142 -61.78 27.98 -1.69
CA ARG A 142 -62.82 28.54 -0.75
C ARG A 142 -62.69 28.20 0.77
N SER A 143 -63.03 29.08 1.73
CA SER A 143 -63.22 30.57 1.74
C SER A 143 -63.34 31.21 3.16
N THR A 144 -62.78 32.42 3.35
CA THR A 144 -63.22 33.59 4.19
C THR A 144 -63.30 33.59 5.75
N ARG A 145 -63.11 34.83 6.30
CA ARG A 145 -63.11 35.34 7.71
C ARG A 145 -64.56 35.65 8.24
N PRO A 146 -64.85 36.15 9.49
CA PRO A 146 -64.12 37.14 10.33
C PRO A 146 -64.05 36.87 11.87
N ALA A 147 -63.75 37.90 12.68
CA ALA A 147 -63.42 37.86 14.13
C ALA A 147 -64.25 38.85 14.99
N PRO A 148 -64.22 38.73 16.33
CA PRO A 148 -63.67 39.76 17.26
C PRO A 148 -62.79 39.11 18.37
N GLY A 149 -62.23 39.77 19.42
CA GLY A 149 -62.13 41.17 19.88
C GLY A 149 -61.79 41.26 21.39
N VAL A 150 -61.69 42.49 21.97
CA VAL A 150 -61.56 42.81 23.43
C VAL A 150 -60.19 42.46 24.10
N SER A 151 -59.75 43.10 25.20
CA SER A 151 -59.16 44.47 25.32
C SER A 151 -58.37 44.62 26.66
N THR A 152 -57.47 45.60 26.77
CA THR A 152 -56.71 45.94 28.01
C THR A 152 -57.57 46.60 29.11
N PRO A 153 -57.07 46.75 30.36
CA PRO A 153 -56.52 48.07 30.79
C PRO A 153 -55.47 48.12 31.95
N SER A 154 -54.66 49.20 31.99
CA SER A 154 -54.21 49.95 33.21
C SER A 154 -53.25 49.32 34.25
N LEU A 155 -52.48 50.04 35.12
CA LEU A 155 -52.13 51.49 35.26
C LEU A 155 -50.86 51.73 36.14
N ARG A 156 -50.05 52.77 35.78
CA ARG A 156 -49.20 53.72 36.58
C ARG A 156 -48.31 53.32 37.81
N GLY A 157 -47.08 53.90 37.78
CA GLY A 157 -46.23 54.39 38.91
C GLY A 157 -44.80 54.67 38.39
N MET A 158 -44.27 55.92 38.29
CA MET A 158 -43.75 56.87 39.32
C MET A 158 -42.60 56.27 40.16
N MET A 159 -41.40 56.88 40.33
CA MET A 159 -40.85 58.26 40.13
C MET A 159 -39.40 58.19 39.54
N ASP A 160 -38.80 59.22 38.88
CA ASP A 160 -38.13 60.46 39.37
C ASP A 160 -37.09 60.24 40.51
N SER A 161 -35.89 60.87 40.58
CA SER A 161 -35.16 61.91 39.80
C SER A 161 -33.66 61.49 39.66
N VAL A 162 -32.63 62.20 39.13
CA VAL A 162 -32.29 63.59 38.70
C VAL A 162 -31.44 63.52 37.40
N ASN A 163 -31.16 64.54 36.55
CA ASN A 163 -31.06 66.02 36.57
C ASN A 163 -29.65 66.65 36.76
N LEU A 164 -29.49 67.82 36.11
CA LEU A 164 -28.34 68.73 35.95
C LEU A 164 -27.31 68.34 34.87
N ASP A 165 -26.81 69.17 33.95
CA ASP A 165 -27.16 70.49 33.32
C ASP A 165 -26.13 70.65 32.12
N ASP A 166 -26.17 71.55 31.14
CA ASP A 166 -27.01 72.72 30.80
C ASP A 166 -26.87 73.03 29.28
N ASN A 167 -27.92 73.60 28.65
CA ASN A 167 -27.92 74.60 27.53
C ASN A 167 -27.15 74.35 26.18
N ASP A 168 -27.50 74.96 25.03
CA ASP A 168 -28.39 76.10 24.70
C ASP A 168 -29.19 75.90 23.36
N ASP A 169 -30.23 76.72 23.21
CA ASP A 169 -30.81 77.34 21.98
C ASP A 169 -31.58 76.59 20.84
N ASP A 170 -32.82 77.12 20.65
CA ASP A 170 -33.51 77.56 19.41
C ASP A 170 -34.62 76.72 18.71
N ASP A 171 -35.54 77.49 18.10
CA ASP A 171 -36.91 77.21 17.65
C ASP A 171 -37.11 76.27 16.42
N GLY A 172 -38.36 75.82 16.22
CA GLY A 172 -38.87 75.51 14.88
C GLY A 172 -39.86 74.34 14.75
N GLN A 173 -41.12 74.61 14.37
CA GLN A 173 -42.17 73.60 14.12
C GLN A 173 -42.29 73.12 12.64
N PRO A 174 -42.99 72.00 12.35
CA PRO A 174 -42.93 71.23 11.08
C PRO A 174 -44.08 71.64 10.09
N PRO A 175 -44.57 70.85 9.09
CA PRO A 175 -44.19 69.54 8.50
C PRO A 175 -43.95 69.70 6.95
N PRO A 176 -44.49 68.97 5.92
CA PRO A 176 -45.42 67.82 5.76
C PRO A 176 -44.81 66.59 5.03
N GLN A 177 -45.66 65.71 4.46
CA GLN A 177 -45.29 64.52 3.65
C GLN A 177 -45.36 64.78 2.12
N GLY A 178 -44.66 63.97 1.31
CA GLY A 178 -44.84 63.92 -0.15
C GLY A 178 -44.14 62.70 -0.82
N PRO A 179 -44.76 61.98 -1.78
CA PRO A 179 -44.21 60.72 -2.31
C PRO A 179 -43.51 60.85 -3.69
N ARG A 180 -42.35 60.18 -3.86
CA ARG A 180 -41.74 59.78 -5.16
C ARG A 180 -40.83 58.55 -4.96
N ILE A 181 -41.04 57.47 -5.75
CA ILE A 181 -40.29 57.06 -6.96
C ILE A 181 -38.81 56.70 -6.69
N PRO A 182 -38.36 55.46 -6.97
CA PRO A 182 -36.97 55.05 -6.81
C PRO A 182 -36.04 55.61 -7.93
N PRO A 183 -34.80 56.01 -7.61
CA PRO A 183 -33.82 56.48 -8.59
C PRO A 183 -33.10 55.32 -9.33
N PRO A 184 -32.48 55.58 -10.49
CA PRO A 184 -31.83 54.56 -11.32
C PRO A 184 -30.45 54.14 -10.80
N VAL A 185 -30.00 52.96 -11.25
CA VAL A 185 -28.70 52.36 -10.92
C VAL A 185 -27.54 53.14 -11.55
N GLN A 186 -26.51 53.44 -10.75
CA GLN A 186 -25.15 53.74 -11.24
C GLN A 186 -24.24 52.54 -11.02
N ALA A 187 -23.27 52.32 -11.92
CA ALA A 187 -22.35 51.20 -11.85
C ALA A 187 -21.21 51.45 -10.86
N PRO A 188 -20.84 50.48 -10.00
CA PRO A 188 -19.72 50.63 -9.07
C PRO A 188 -18.36 50.57 -9.79
N THR A 189 -17.47 51.50 -9.45
CA THR A 189 -16.07 51.51 -9.91
C THR A 189 -15.24 50.41 -9.24
N SER A 190 -14.24 49.91 -9.97
CA SER A 190 -13.46 48.73 -9.60
C SER A 190 -12.17 49.03 -8.81
N THR A 191 -12.11 48.62 -7.54
CA THR A 191 -10.87 48.21 -6.86
C THR A 191 -11.20 47.32 -5.65
N ALA A 192 -10.99 46.00 -5.77
CA ALA A 192 -10.99 45.04 -4.68
C ALA A 192 -10.06 43.86 -5.05
N PRO A 193 -9.35 43.24 -4.09
CA PRO A 193 -8.39 42.17 -4.37
C PRO A 193 -9.08 40.88 -4.88
N PRO A 194 -8.36 40.03 -5.65
CA PRO A 194 -8.94 38.85 -6.30
C PRO A 194 -9.41 37.80 -5.28
N ARG A 195 -10.71 37.51 -5.31
CA ARG A 195 -11.37 36.54 -4.43
C ARG A 195 -11.11 35.11 -4.92
N GLN A 196 -10.39 34.30 -4.13
CA GLN A 196 -10.22 32.87 -4.42
C GLN A 196 -11.58 32.17 -4.53
N THR A 197 -11.78 31.41 -5.59
CA THR A 197 -12.99 30.60 -5.82
C THR A 197 -12.88 29.26 -5.10
N GLN A 198 -13.36 29.20 -3.85
CA GLN A 198 -13.65 27.92 -3.21
C GLN A 198 -14.83 27.23 -3.91
N PRO A 199 -14.83 25.89 -4.04
CA PRO A 199 -15.93 25.15 -4.63
C PRO A 199 -17.21 25.25 -3.78
N SER A 200 -18.37 25.32 -4.43
CA SER A 200 -19.66 25.48 -3.76
C SER A 200 -20.06 24.21 -2.99
N VAL A 201 -20.05 24.33 -1.66
CA VAL A 201 -20.53 23.32 -0.70
C VAL A 201 -22.03 23.07 -0.88
N SER A 202 -22.52 21.85 -0.62
CA SER A 202 -23.95 21.54 -0.82
C SER A 202 -24.87 22.21 0.22
N VAL A 203 -26.12 22.45 -0.16
CA VAL A 203 -27.14 23.10 0.71
C VAL A 203 -27.37 22.30 2.00
N GLU A 204 -27.21 20.97 1.96
CA GLU A 204 -27.37 20.09 3.12
C GLU A 204 -26.16 20.12 4.07
N GLN A 205 -24.95 20.30 3.52
CA GLN A 205 -23.74 20.53 4.34
C GLN A 205 -23.78 21.90 5.02
N ALA A 206 -24.35 22.92 4.37
CA ALA A 206 -24.54 24.26 4.94
C ALA A 206 -25.55 24.33 6.11
N ALA A 207 -26.24 23.23 6.44
CA ALA A 207 -27.24 23.17 7.51
C ALA A 207 -26.70 22.64 8.86
N LYS A 208 -25.44 22.16 8.92
CA LYS A 208 -24.82 21.67 10.16
C LYS A 208 -23.92 22.73 10.79
N PRO A 209 -23.86 22.84 12.14
CA PRO A 209 -22.91 23.73 12.79
C PRO A 209 -21.48 23.25 12.57
N SER A 210 -20.62 24.16 12.11
CA SER A 210 -19.17 23.97 12.04
C SER A 210 -18.52 24.35 13.36
N PHE A 211 -17.52 23.59 13.79
CA PHE A 211 -16.66 23.90 14.93
C PHE A 211 -15.20 23.89 14.48
N SER A 212 -14.42 24.84 14.97
CA SER A 212 -12.96 24.86 14.92
C SER A 212 -12.50 25.17 16.34
N ILE A 213 -11.82 24.21 16.97
CA ILE A 213 -11.29 24.33 18.34
C ILE A 213 -9.78 24.24 18.23
N ILE A 214 -9.10 25.18 18.88
CA ILE A 214 -7.64 25.24 18.99
C ILE A 214 -7.31 25.24 20.48
N VAL A 215 -6.45 24.32 20.91
CA VAL A 215 -5.91 24.30 22.28
C VAL A 215 -4.49 24.84 22.21
N GLY A 216 -4.20 25.91 22.94
CA GLY A 216 -2.95 26.68 22.81
C GLY A 216 -2.39 27.16 24.14
N ASP A 217 -1.44 28.09 24.05
CA ASP A 217 -0.82 28.85 25.15
C ASP A 217 -0.50 28.01 26.41
N PRO A 218 0.20 26.86 26.29
CA PRO A 218 0.46 25.98 27.42
C PRO A 218 1.42 26.65 28.42
N HIS A 219 0.91 27.04 29.59
CA HIS A 219 1.71 27.72 30.61
C HIS A 219 1.56 27.08 31.99
N LYS A 220 2.59 27.23 32.82
CA LYS A 220 2.68 26.60 34.15
C LYS A 220 2.09 27.52 35.22
N VAL A 221 1.02 27.07 35.87
CA VAL A 221 0.27 27.83 36.87
C VAL A 221 0.34 27.12 38.23
N GLY A 222 0.57 27.87 39.31
CA GLY A 222 0.62 27.38 40.69
C GLY A 222 2.03 27.08 41.22
N ASP A 223 2.14 27.00 42.55
CA ASP A 223 3.38 26.85 43.32
C ASP A 223 4.08 25.49 43.13
N LEU A 224 5.27 25.32 43.70
CA LEU A 224 6.06 24.07 43.61
C LEU A 224 5.23 22.80 43.90
N THR A 225 4.32 22.85 44.89
CA THR A 225 3.48 21.71 45.32
C THR A 225 2.14 21.59 44.58
N SER A 226 1.65 22.65 43.94
CA SER A 226 0.31 22.73 43.31
C SER A 226 0.34 22.96 41.79
N SER A 227 1.54 23.16 41.23
CA SER A 227 1.78 23.50 39.83
C SER A 227 1.16 22.53 38.83
N HIS A 228 0.59 23.07 37.77
CA HIS A 228 -0.04 22.35 36.67
C HIS A 228 0.08 23.14 35.37
N THR A 229 -0.10 22.48 34.22
CA THR A 229 -0.24 23.17 32.93
C THR A 229 -1.68 23.61 32.74
N GLU A 230 -1.85 24.86 32.35
CA GLU A 230 -3.10 25.46 31.90
C GLU A 230 -2.98 25.83 30.41
N TYR A 231 -4.07 25.70 29.67
CA TYR A 231 -4.14 25.83 28.22
C TYR A 231 -5.24 26.83 27.86
N SER A 232 -5.01 27.64 26.83
CA SER A 232 -6.12 28.35 26.17
C SER A 232 -6.92 27.37 25.32
N VAL A 233 -8.23 27.55 25.27
CA VAL A 233 -9.16 26.77 24.44
C VAL A 233 -9.97 27.77 23.62
N THR A 234 -9.48 28.07 22.42
CA THR A 234 -10.11 28.98 21.47
C THR A 234 -11.12 28.21 20.62
N THR A 235 -12.38 28.62 20.64
CA THR A 235 -13.47 27.99 19.90
C THR A 235 -14.09 28.98 18.93
N LYS A 236 -14.14 28.63 17.64
CA LYS A 236 -14.90 29.30 16.59
C LYS A 236 -16.05 28.38 16.16
N THR A 237 -17.28 28.87 16.15
CA THR A 237 -18.45 28.06 15.80
C THR A 237 -19.54 28.85 15.07
N THR A 238 -20.24 28.18 14.15
CA THR A 238 -21.49 28.68 13.55
C THR A 238 -22.74 28.20 14.30
N SER A 239 -22.56 27.46 15.40
CA SER A 239 -23.66 26.96 16.23
C SER A 239 -24.35 28.08 17.00
N LYS A 240 -25.64 28.29 16.71
CA LYS A 240 -26.56 29.12 17.52
C LYS A 240 -26.80 28.58 18.94
N GLY A 241 -26.19 27.44 19.31
CA GLY A 241 -26.14 26.95 20.67
C GLY A 241 -25.27 27.79 21.61
N TYR A 242 -24.34 28.59 21.07
CA TYR A 242 -23.38 29.42 21.83
C TYR A 242 -23.77 30.91 21.80
N ARG A 243 -23.33 31.68 22.80
CA ARG A 243 -23.58 33.13 22.93
C ARG A 243 -22.80 33.93 21.90
N ASN A 244 -21.53 33.58 21.73
CA ASN A 244 -20.58 34.24 20.83
C ASN A 244 -20.14 33.23 19.75
N PRO A 245 -19.89 33.68 18.50
CA PRO A 245 -19.37 32.82 17.44
C PRO A 245 -17.87 32.51 17.59
N GLU A 246 -17.16 33.29 18.39
CA GLU A 246 -15.75 33.12 18.72
C GLU A 246 -15.52 33.52 20.19
N PHE A 247 -14.79 32.68 20.93
CA PHE A 247 -14.43 32.90 22.33
C PHE A 247 -13.23 32.01 22.72
N THR A 248 -12.51 32.41 23.78
CA THR A 248 -11.35 31.68 24.30
C THR A 248 -11.47 31.56 25.82
N VAL A 249 -11.38 30.34 26.35
CA VAL A 249 -11.42 30.07 27.80
C VAL A 249 -10.13 29.39 28.27
N SER A 250 -9.78 29.56 29.54
CA SER A 250 -8.61 28.92 30.15
C SER A 250 -8.99 27.60 30.85
N ARG A 251 -8.24 26.52 30.61
CA ARG A 251 -8.53 25.16 31.11
C ARG A 251 -7.27 24.38 31.45
N ARG A 252 -7.28 23.65 32.57
CA ARG A 252 -6.19 22.73 32.95
C ARG A 252 -6.62 21.26 32.78
N TYR A 253 -5.66 20.35 32.65
CA TYR A 253 -5.91 18.92 32.36
C TYR A 253 -7.01 18.24 33.22
N ARG A 254 -7.12 18.56 34.52
CA ARG A 254 -8.17 17.99 35.41
C ARG A 254 -9.60 18.31 34.98
N ASP A 255 -9.78 19.40 34.25
CA ASP A 255 -11.07 19.95 33.88
C ASP A 255 -11.61 19.20 32.64
N PHE A 256 -10.72 18.82 31.72
CA PHE A 256 -11.01 17.92 30.59
C PHE A 256 -11.40 16.51 31.08
N LEU A 257 -10.76 16.02 32.15
CA LEU A 257 -11.13 14.75 32.80
C LEU A 257 -12.52 14.81 33.47
N TRP A 258 -12.89 15.97 34.03
CA TRP A 258 -14.26 16.22 34.51
C TRP A 258 -15.26 16.20 33.35
N LEU A 259 -14.95 16.86 32.23
CA LEU A 259 -15.80 16.86 31.03
C LEU A 259 -16.03 15.43 30.52
N TYR A 260 -14.96 14.66 30.30
CA TYR A 260 -15.02 13.26 29.88
C TYR A 260 -15.92 12.40 30.79
N THR A 261 -15.89 12.68 32.10
CA THR A 261 -16.74 12.00 33.08
C THR A 261 -18.21 12.43 32.96
N GLN A 262 -18.51 13.72 32.78
CA GLN A 262 -19.89 14.18 32.62
C GLN A 262 -20.51 13.74 31.28
N LEU A 263 -19.74 13.76 30.18
CA LEU A 263 -20.22 13.25 28.89
C LEU A 263 -20.68 11.79 29.02
N HIS A 264 -19.93 10.95 29.73
CA HIS A 264 -20.33 9.56 30.00
C HIS A 264 -21.57 9.47 30.91
N ASN A 265 -21.72 10.36 31.89
CA ASN A 265 -22.89 10.38 32.78
C ASN A 265 -24.17 10.85 32.07
N ASN A 266 -24.04 11.81 31.15
CA ASN A 266 -25.14 12.46 30.45
C ASN A 266 -25.60 11.66 29.22
N ASN A 267 -24.68 10.96 28.54
CA ASN A 267 -24.90 10.32 27.25
C ASN A 267 -24.63 8.80 27.30
N PRO A 268 -25.46 8.03 28.03
CA PRO A 268 -25.18 6.62 28.29
C PRO A 268 -25.23 5.79 26.99
N GLY A 269 -24.18 5.02 26.72
CA GLY A 269 -24.06 4.19 25.52
C GLY A 269 -23.47 4.90 24.29
N VAL A 270 -22.99 6.14 24.43
CA VAL A 270 -22.23 6.87 23.39
C VAL A 270 -20.74 6.57 23.52
N ILE A 271 -20.01 6.53 22.39
CA ILE A 271 -18.54 6.38 22.39
C ILE A 271 -17.93 7.78 22.43
N ILE A 272 -17.18 8.09 23.50
CA ILE A 272 -16.72 9.44 23.83
C ILE A 272 -15.19 9.53 23.70
N PRO A 273 -14.66 10.54 22.97
CA PRO A 273 -13.22 10.78 22.87
C PRO A 273 -12.54 10.90 24.25
N PRO A 274 -11.50 10.09 24.54
CA PRO A 274 -10.83 10.07 25.84
C PRO A 274 -9.66 11.06 25.93
N PRO A 275 -9.41 11.66 27.11
CA PRO A 275 -8.25 12.51 27.33
C PRO A 275 -6.95 11.69 27.37
N PRO A 276 -5.79 12.31 27.07
CA PRO A 276 -4.47 11.67 27.17
C PRO A 276 -4.10 11.32 28.62
N GLU A 277 -3.23 10.31 28.82
CA GLU A 277 -2.98 9.80 30.18
C GLU A 277 -2.35 10.84 31.14
N LYS A 278 -2.65 10.66 32.43
CA LYS A 278 -2.19 11.51 33.53
C LYS A 278 -0.76 11.18 33.96
N GLN A 279 0.22 11.49 33.10
CA GLN A 279 1.64 11.38 33.42
C GLN A 279 2.04 12.23 34.65
N ALA A 280 2.92 11.69 35.50
CA ALA A 280 3.37 12.30 36.76
C ALA A 280 4.83 12.78 36.72
N VAL A 281 5.72 12.00 36.12
CA VAL A 281 7.12 12.35 35.83
C VAL A 281 7.19 13.02 34.45
N GLY A 282 8.13 13.93 34.21
CA GLY A 282 8.26 14.66 32.94
C GLY A 282 7.07 15.55 32.53
N ARG A 283 6.09 15.74 33.44
CA ARG A 283 4.79 16.41 33.17
C ARG A 283 4.85 17.91 32.79
N PHE A 284 6.04 18.46 32.59
CA PHE A 284 6.34 19.84 32.16
C PHE A 284 7.37 19.91 31.01
N GLU A 285 7.80 18.78 30.46
CA GLU A 285 8.70 18.72 29.29
C GLU A 285 7.97 19.18 28.02
N ALA A 286 8.68 19.83 27.10
CA ALA A 286 8.07 20.47 25.93
C ALA A 286 7.35 19.46 25.01
N ASP A 287 8.06 18.40 24.58
CA ASP A 287 7.51 17.28 23.79
C ASP A 287 6.20 16.74 24.40
N PHE A 288 6.20 16.52 25.71
CA PHE A 288 5.04 15.98 26.43
C PHE A 288 3.88 16.97 26.55
N VAL A 289 4.17 18.24 26.82
CA VAL A 289 3.16 19.31 26.93
C VAL A 289 2.47 19.54 25.60
N GLU A 290 3.22 19.48 24.48
CA GLU A 290 2.69 19.62 23.11
C GLU A 290 1.92 18.39 22.67
N SER A 291 2.44 17.17 22.87
CA SER A 291 1.70 15.93 22.60
C SER A 291 0.36 15.89 23.35
N ARG A 292 0.35 16.27 24.62
CA ARG A 292 -0.88 16.44 25.41
C ARG A 292 -1.80 17.53 24.83
N ARG A 293 -1.27 18.67 24.39
CA ARG A 293 -2.05 19.77 23.80
C ARG A 293 -2.80 19.28 22.56
N ALA A 294 -2.10 18.64 21.62
CA ALA A 294 -2.67 18.07 20.40
C ALA A 294 -3.73 17.00 20.70
N ALA A 295 -3.48 16.09 21.64
CA ALA A 295 -4.46 15.08 22.04
C ALA A 295 -5.74 15.69 22.68
N LEU A 296 -5.61 16.75 23.49
CA LEU A 296 -6.75 17.46 24.06
C LEU A 296 -7.56 18.24 23.00
N GLU A 297 -6.88 18.83 22.02
CA GLU A 297 -7.51 19.50 20.86
C GLU A 297 -8.33 18.52 20.02
N ARG A 298 -7.76 17.33 19.73
CA ARG A 298 -8.44 16.24 19.02
C ARG A 298 -9.66 15.74 19.79
N MET A 299 -9.53 15.51 21.10
CA MET A 299 -10.61 15.09 21.99
C MET A 299 -11.78 16.09 21.99
N LEU A 300 -11.50 17.40 22.12
CA LEU A 300 -12.53 18.44 22.07
C LEU A 300 -13.16 18.57 20.68
N SER A 301 -12.36 18.57 19.62
CA SER A 301 -12.83 18.72 18.24
C SER A 301 -13.79 17.60 17.85
N LYS A 302 -13.45 16.34 18.15
CA LYS A 302 -14.37 15.20 17.97
C LYS A 302 -15.62 15.32 18.83
N SER A 303 -15.49 15.72 20.10
CA SER A 303 -16.65 15.90 21.00
C SER A 303 -17.62 16.99 20.48
N ALA A 304 -17.11 18.03 19.84
CA ALA A 304 -17.90 19.13 19.29
C ALA A 304 -18.52 18.83 17.91
N THR A 305 -17.91 17.94 17.10
CA THR A 305 -18.50 17.49 15.82
C THR A 305 -19.43 16.27 15.98
N HIS A 306 -19.36 15.58 17.11
CA HIS A 306 -20.17 14.40 17.41
C HIS A 306 -21.69 14.73 17.47
N PRO A 307 -22.57 14.05 16.70
CA PRO A 307 -23.98 14.40 16.56
C PRO A 307 -24.78 14.54 17.88
N VAL A 308 -24.52 13.66 18.86
CA VAL A 308 -25.10 13.75 20.22
C VAL A 308 -24.35 14.78 21.10
N LEU A 309 -23.04 14.59 21.32
CA LEU A 309 -22.27 15.34 22.33
C LEU A 309 -22.20 16.85 22.08
N GLN A 310 -22.30 17.31 20.82
CA GLN A 310 -22.37 18.74 20.46
C GLN A 310 -23.52 19.51 21.15
N HIS A 311 -24.54 18.80 21.64
CA HIS A 311 -25.72 19.35 22.32
C HIS A 311 -25.64 19.22 23.85
N ASP A 312 -24.56 18.65 24.40
CA ASP A 312 -24.39 18.44 25.84
C ASP A 312 -24.14 19.78 26.57
N GLY A 313 -24.88 20.00 27.66
CA GLY A 313 -24.81 21.23 28.45
C GLY A 313 -23.50 21.42 29.21
N ASP A 314 -22.81 20.34 29.56
CA ASP A 314 -21.49 20.37 30.20
C ASP A 314 -20.35 20.54 29.18
N LEU A 315 -20.49 20.05 27.94
CA LEU A 315 -19.59 20.43 26.84
C LEU A 315 -19.68 21.93 26.56
N LYS A 316 -20.91 22.45 26.44
CA LYS A 316 -21.11 23.88 26.26
C LYS A 316 -20.53 24.69 27.43
N LEU A 317 -20.79 24.28 28.67
CA LEU A 317 -20.25 24.97 29.86
C LEU A 317 -18.71 24.93 29.88
N PHE A 318 -18.12 23.78 29.52
CA PHE A 318 -16.68 23.61 29.42
C PHE A 318 -16.05 24.50 28.36
N LEU A 319 -16.71 24.74 27.22
CA LEU A 319 -16.17 25.61 26.17
C LEU A 319 -16.45 27.10 26.43
N GLU A 320 -17.60 27.47 27.01
CA GLU A 320 -18.07 28.87 27.06
C GLU A 320 -17.82 29.62 28.41
N SER A 321 -17.55 28.94 29.53
CA SER A 321 -17.48 29.63 30.84
C SER A 321 -16.08 30.13 31.25
N ASP A 322 -15.92 31.44 31.40
CA ASP A 322 -14.74 32.04 32.05
C ASP A 322 -14.67 31.70 33.56
N ALA A 323 -15.82 31.44 34.19
CA ALA A 323 -15.97 31.21 35.64
C ALA A 323 -16.14 29.72 36.01
N PHE A 324 -15.66 28.81 35.17
CA PHE A 324 -15.92 27.37 35.19
C PHE A 324 -15.83 26.69 36.59
N ASN A 325 -14.81 27.00 37.38
CA ASN A 325 -14.60 26.46 38.74
C ASN A 325 -15.66 26.91 39.77
N VAL A 326 -16.41 27.97 39.48
CA VAL A 326 -17.54 28.48 40.28
C VAL A 326 -18.85 27.91 39.75
N ASP A 327 -19.02 27.86 38.42
CA ASP A 327 -20.23 27.34 37.77
C ASP A 327 -20.46 25.86 38.07
N ILE A 328 -19.42 25.01 38.04
CA ILE A 328 -19.53 23.60 38.44
C ILE A 328 -20.08 23.49 39.87
N LYS A 329 -19.48 24.21 40.82
CA LYS A 329 -19.89 24.17 42.24
C LYS A 329 -21.31 24.66 42.44
N ASN A 330 -21.76 25.62 41.62
CA ASN A 330 -23.13 26.12 41.64
C ASN A 330 -24.12 25.13 41.01
N LYS A 331 -23.72 24.35 40.00
CA LYS A 331 -24.51 23.24 39.43
C LYS A 331 -24.61 22.08 40.42
N GLU A 332 -23.48 21.60 40.95
CA GLU A 332 -23.41 20.54 41.96
C GLU A 332 -24.30 20.85 43.19
N ARG A 333 -24.35 22.11 43.61
CA ARG A 333 -25.23 22.58 44.70
C ARG A 333 -26.73 22.60 44.36
N LYS A 334 -27.11 22.68 43.08
CA LYS A 334 -28.52 22.59 42.63
C LYS A 334 -28.97 21.14 42.46
N ASP A 335 -28.09 20.25 41.99
CA ASP A 335 -28.42 18.84 41.72
C ASP A 335 -28.54 17.96 42.98
N VAL A 336 -28.26 18.51 44.18
CA VAL A 336 -28.35 17.81 45.49
C VAL A 336 -29.70 17.11 45.69
N GLY A 337 -30.80 17.70 45.21
CA GLY A 337 -32.16 17.16 45.34
C GLY A 337 -32.43 15.83 44.61
N LEU A 338 -31.49 15.34 43.79
CA LEU A 338 -31.55 14.04 43.11
C LEU A 338 -30.35 13.14 43.45
N SER A 339 -29.52 13.53 44.42
CA SER A 339 -28.17 12.97 44.60
C SER A 339 -28.12 11.65 45.39
N GLU A 340 -29.11 11.36 46.25
CA GLU A 340 -29.10 10.13 47.08
C GLU A 340 -29.09 8.83 46.25
N SER A 341 -29.61 8.85 45.02
CA SER A 341 -29.50 7.73 44.08
C SER A 341 -28.25 7.74 43.20
N LYS A 342 -27.51 8.86 43.12
CA LYS A 342 -26.26 8.99 42.35
C LYS A 342 -24.99 8.77 43.18
N GLY A 343 -25.03 9.02 44.49
CA GLY A 343 -23.85 9.01 45.37
C GLY A 343 -23.05 7.70 45.41
N MET A 344 -23.65 6.56 45.05
CA MET A 344 -22.98 5.25 45.05
C MET A 344 -22.41 4.82 43.68
N PHE A 345 -22.54 5.64 42.62
CA PHE A 345 -22.09 5.27 41.27
C PHE A 345 -20.62 5.59 40.97
N GLY A 346 -20.00 6.56 41.65
CA GLY A 346 -18.64 7.03 41.33
C GLY A 346 -17.50 6.20 41.95
N SER A 347 -17.74 5.53 43.08
CA SER A 347 -16.65 4.97 43.91
C SER A 347 -16.15 3.58 43.49
N MET A 348 -16.84 2.90 42.55
CA MET A 348 -16.55 1.52 42.15
C MET A 348 -16.11 1.37 40.68
N LEU A 349 -15.53 2.43 40.10
CA LEU A 349 -14.87 2.37 38.78
C LEU A 349 -13.36 2.15 38.87
N SER A 350 -12.77 2.16 40.06
CA SER A 350 -11.39 1.70 40.31
C SER A 350 -11.29 0.16 40.41
N GLY A 351 -12.04 -0.56 39.57
CA GLY A 351 -11.89 -1.99 39.40
C GLY A 351 -10.64 -2.26 38.57
N ASN A 352 -9.64 -2.92 39.15
CA ASN A 352 -8.33 -3.14 38.50
C ASN A 352 -8.41 -4.20 37.39
N SER A 353 -9.06 -3.86 36.27
CA SER A 353 -8.86 -4.57 35.00
C SER A 353 -7.37 -4.48 34.68
N GLY A 354 -6.71 -5.64 34.55
CA GLY A 354 -5.27 -5.69 34.33
C GLY A 354 -4.86 -4.83 33.13
N LYS A 355 -3.68 -4.18 33.23
CA LYS A 355 -3.09 -3.48 32.10
C LYS A 355 -3.11 -4.43 30.90
N PHE A 356 -3.78 -4.02 29.84
CA PHE A 356 -3.45 -4.52 28.52
C PHE A 356 -2.06 -3.96 28.19
N VAL A 357 -1.03 -4.77 28.42
CA VAL A 357 0.32 -4.53 27.92
C VAL A 357 0.41 -5.18 26.52
N GLU A 358 -0.48 -4.74 25.63
CA GLU A 358 -0.19 -4.80 24.21
C GLU A 358 1.01 -3.86 23.99
N HIS A 359 1.99 -4.33 23.22
CA HIS A 359 3.27 -3.63 23.07
C HIS A 359 3.11 -2.50 22.04
N ASP A 360 2.98 -1.25 22.52
CA ASP A 360 3.08 -0.03 21.69
C ASP A 360 4.52 0.25 21.22
N ASP A 361 5.44 -0.66 21.51
CA ASP A 361 6.87 -0.65 21.18
C ASP A 361 7.18 -0.28 19.71
N ALA A 362 6.25 -0.47 18.76
CA ALA A 362 6.51 -0.20 17.34
C ALA A 362 6.74 1.30 17.03
N THR A 363 5.86 2.20 17.48
CA THR A 363 6.07 3.65 17.29
C THR A 363 7.16 4.18 18.22
N ASP A 364 7.16 3.72 19.47
CA ASP A 364 8.11 4.19 20.46
C ASP A 364 9.55 3.76 20.11
N ALA A 365 9.77 2.54 19.59
CA ALA A 365 11.08 2.13 19.11
C ALA A 365 11.55 2.94 17.89
N VAL A 366 10.67 3.32 16.95
CA VAL A 366 11.07 4.19 15.82
C VAL A 366 11.47 5.59 16.33
N VAL A 367 10.72 6.15 17.28
CA VAL A 367 11.03 7.44 17.91
C VAL A 367 12.35 7.38 18.70
N ILE A 368 12.56 6.32 19.48
CA ILE A 368 13.81 6.07 20.23
C ILE A 368 14.99 5.87 19.28
N GLN A 369 14.84 5.09 18.21
CA GLN A 369 15.88 4.88 17.19
C GLN A 369 16.24 6.19 16.48
N ARG A 370 15.26 7.03 16.13
CA ARG A 370 15.54 8.35 15.53
C ARG A 370 16.22 9.31 16.50
N LYS A 371 15.84 9.33 17.77
CA LYS A 371 16.56 10.13 18.79
C LYS A 371 18.00 9.61 18.99
N GLY A 372 18.23 8.30 19.03
CA GLY A 372 19.57 7.71 19.07
C GLY A 372 20.41 7.98 17.81
N LEU A 373 19.80 8.00 16.62
CA LEU A 373 20.46 8.42 15.37
C LEU A 373 20.81 9.91 15.41
N ALA A 374 19.93 10.76 15.94
CA ALA A 374 20.20 12.18 16.13
C ALA A 374 21.38 12.40 17.10
N GLU A 375 21.38 11.75 18.26
CA GLU A 375 22.49 11.75 19.22
C GLU A 375 23.81 11.31 18.56
N ALA A 376 23.81 10.19 17.84
CA ALA A 376 24.99 9.69 17.12
C ALA A 376 25.50 10.65 16.02
N CYS A 377 24.61 11.32 15.30
CA CYS A 377 25.01 12.37 14.34
C CYS A 377 25.60 13.60 15.04
N GLY A 378 25.10 13.95 16.23
CA GLY A 378 25.67 15.00 17.08
C GLY A 378 27.10 14.68 17.56
N ASP A 379 27.34 13.47 18.06
CA ASP A 379 28.66 13.02 18.50
C ASP A 379 29.64 12.86 17.32
N PHE A 380 29.15 12.40 16.16
CA PHE A 380 29.96 12.30 14.94
C PHE A 380 30.32 13.69 14.38
N SER A 381 29.39 14.65 14.39
CA SER A 381 29.68 16.07 14.11
C SER A 381 30.78 16.59 15.03
N ALA A 382 30.61 16.47 16.35
CA ALA A 382 31.59 16.98 17.32
C ALA A 382 32.98 16.35 17.11
N SER A 383 33.02 15.07 16.73
CA SER A 383 34.27 14.36 16.38
C SER A 383 34.91 14.88 15.09
N LEU A 384 34.12 15.13 14.04
CA LEU A 384 34.58 15.67 12.75
C LEU A 384 35.10 17.11 12.88
N HIS A 385 34.38 17.98 13.60
CA HIS A 385 34.83 19.35 13.90
C HIS A 385 36.13 19.33 14.72
N SER A 386 36.22 18.46 15.73
CA SER A 386 37.44 18.31 16.53
C SER A 386 38.64 17.80 15.73
N LEU A 387 38.41 16.96 14.71
CA LEU A 387 39.44 16.50 13.78
C LEU A 387 39.84 17.61 12.79
N SER A 388 38.86 18.32 12.22
CA SER A 388 39.10 19.47 11.34
C SER A 388 39.95 20.56 12.01
N ALA A 389 39.62 20.90 13.26
CA ALA A 389 40.36 21.91 14.04
C ALA A 389 41.80 21.51 14.41
N VAL A 390 42.19 20.25 14.20
CA VAL A 390 43.55 19.73 14.39
C VAL A 390 44.26 19.49 13.05
N GLU A 391 43.52 19.29 11.96
CA GLU A 391 44.06 19.07 10.62
C GLU A 391 44.66 20.36 10.03
N LEU A 392 45.88 20.26 9.52
CA LEU A 392 46.68 21.39 9.06
C LEU A 392 46.56 21.65 7.55
N SER A 393 46.07 20.69 6.78
CA SER A 393 45.80 20.85 5.34
C SER A 393 44.40 21.44 5.11
N PRO A 394 44.27 22.64 4.52
CA PRO A 394 42.96 23.25 4.23
C PRO A 394 42.07 22.37 3.34
N SER A 395 42.68 21.57 2.45
CA SER A 395 42.01 20.60 1.57
C SER A 395 41.40 19.40 2.30
N LEU A 396 41.60 19.28 3.63
CA LEU A 396 41.03 18.22 4.45
C LEU A 396 40.23 18.81 5.61
N SER A 397 40.70 19.87 6.27
CA SER A 397 39.94 20.53 7.34
C SER A 397 38.65 21.17 6.84
N GLY A 398 38.64 21.84 5.68
CA GLY A 398 37.41 22.40 5.08
C GLY A 398 36.31 21.36 4.82
N PRO A 399 36.62 20.26 4.10
CA PRO A 399 35.72 19.12 3.93
C PRO A 399 35.25 18.47 5.24
N LEU A 400 36.14 18.29 6.23
CA LEU A 400 35.78 17.70 7.52
C LEU A 400 34.86 18.61 8.36
N ASP A 401 35.06 19.93 8.32
CA ASP A 401 34.20 20.90 9.02
C ASP A 401 32.82 20.98 8.35
N SER A 402 32.80 21.03 7.02
CA SER A 402 31.57 20.98 6.22
C SER A 402 30.77 19.71 6.52
N LEU A 403 31.44 18.55 6.58
CA LEU A 403 30.80 17.28 6.95
C LEU A 403 30.26 17.30 8.39
N SER A 404 30.93 17.98 9.34
CA SER A 404 30.38 18.20 10.69
C SER A 404 29.08 19.00 10.65
N ASP A 405 29.07 20.13 9.94
CA ASP A 405 27.90 21.00 9.77
C ASP A 405 26.70 20.24 9.17
N ILE A 406 26.98 19.33 8.24
CA ILE A 406 25.99 18.41 7.66
C ILE A 406 25.43 17.43 8.69
N GLN A 407 26.28 16.83 9.52
CA GLN A 407 25.80 15.92 10.58
C GLN A 407 24.94 16.65 11.63
N ILE A 408 25.16 17.96 11.87
CA ILE A 408 24.24 18.79 12.68
C ILE A 408 22.87 18.92 12.00
N ARG A 409 22.82 19.24 10.70
CA ARG A 409 21.55 19.34 9.95
C ARG A 409 20.80 18.00 9.90
N ILE A 410 21.54 16.89 9.77
CA ILE A 410 20.99 15.53 9.81
C ILE A 410 20.45 15.18 11.21
N ARG A 411 21.12 15.60 12.29
CA ARG A 411 20.58 15.51 13.67
C ARG A 411 19.24 16.25 13.78
N GLU A 412 19.21 17.53 13.42
CA GLU A 412 18.01 18.37 13.52
C GLU A 412 16.86 17.83 12.67
N LEU A 413 17.18 17.23 11.52
CA LEU A 413 16.22 16.51 10.68
C LEU A 413 15.63 15.29 11.39
N TYR A 414 16.46 14.37 11.90
CA TYR A 414 15.97 13.17 12.62
C TYR A 414 15.19 13.50 13.90
N GLU A 415 15.62 14.50 14.66
CA GLU A 415 14.98 14.95 15.89
C GLU A 415 13.56 15.49 15.61
N ARG A 416 13.43 16.33 14.57
CA ARG A 416 12.14 16.83 14.05
C ARG A 416 11.27 15.71 13.49
N GLN A 417 11.86 14.76 12.78
CA GLN A 417 11.16 13.59 12.25
C GLN A 417 10.59 12.72 13.38
N ALA A 418 11.33 12.54 14.48
CA ALA A 418 10.87 11.80 15.66
C ALA A 418 9.68 12.49 16.34
N GLN A 419 9.69 13.82 16.44
CA GLN A 419 8.54 14.59 16.92
C GLN A 419 7.31 14.46 16.00
N GLN A 420 7.51 14.49 14.68
CA GLN A 420 6.43 14.33 13.70
C GLN A 420 5.75 12.95 13.82
N ASP A 421 6.52 11.86 13.96
CA ASP A 421 5.97 10.50 14.14
C ASP A 421 5.04 10.39 15.37
N VAL A 422 5.45 10.96 16.51
CA VAL A 422 4.65 11.01 17.74
C VAL A 422 3.34 11.76 17.48
N LEU A 423 3.42 12.94 16.87
CA LEU A 423 2.27 13.82 16.65
C LEU A 423 1.29 13.29 15.59
N THR A 424 1.75 12.52 14.60
CA THR A 424 0.90 11.99 13.52
C THR A 424 0.40 10.58 13.78
N MET A 425 1.28 9.64 14.11
CA MET A 425 0.95 8.22 14.26
C MET A 425 0.70 7.84 15.72
N GLY A 426 1.61 8.25 16.61
CA GLY A 426 1.56 7.92 18.04
C GLY A 426 0.25 8.36 18.68
N ILE A 427 -0.11 9.65 18.55
CA ILE A 427 -1.37 10.20 19.09
C ILE A 427 -2.61 9.49 18.54
N VAL A 428 -2.60 9.04 17.28
CA VAL A 428 -3.76 8.33 16.68
C VAL A 428 -3.90 6.92 17.24
N ILE A 429 -2.81 6.14 17.31
CA ILE A 429 -2.80 4.81 17.92
C ILE A 429 -3.28 4.89 19.38
N ASP A 430 -2.67 5.77 20.15
CA ASP A 430 -2.94 6.04 21.57
C ASP A 430 -4.39 6.52 21.81
N GLU A 431 -4.96 7.35 20.93
CA GLU A 431 -6.39 7.69 20.96
C GLU A 431 -7.27 6.44 20.78
N TYR A 432 -6.98 5.59 19.79
CA TYR A 432 -7.82 4.42 19.49
C TYR A 432 -7.70 3.31 20.54
N ILE A 433 -6.52 3.10 21.14
CA ILE A 433 -6.34 2.21 22.31
C ILE A 433 -7.20 2.70 23.49
N ARG A 434 -7.19 4.00 23.79
CA ARG A 434 -8.07 4.57 24.83
C ARG A 434 -9.55 4.52 24.46
N LEU A 435 -9.93 4.68 23.18
CA LEU A 435 -11.33 4.61 22.73
C LEU A 435 -11.95 3.22 22.98
N ILE A 436 -11.17 2.14 22.90
CA ILE A 436 -11.61 0.80 23.35
C ILE A 436 -12.04 0.82 24.83
N GLY A 437 -11.41 1.68 25.66
CA GLY A 437 -11.83 1.96 27.04
C GLY A 437 -13.19 2.66 27.17
N SER A 438 -13.50 3.62 26.29
CA SER A 438 -14.85 4.23 26.25
C SER A 438 -15.89 3.22 25.76
N VAL A 439 -15.58 2.41 24.73
CA VAL A 439 -16.45 1.30 24.27
C VAL A 439 -16.75 0.32 25.42
N LYS A 440 -15.73 -0.11 26.17
CA LYS A 440 -15.89 -0.94 27.39
C LYS A 440 -16.82 -0.25 28.41
N THR A 441 -16.68 1.06 28.61
CA THR A 441 -17.55 1.86 29.51
C THR A 441 -19.01 1.87 29.02
N ALA A 442 -19.26 2.11 27.73
CA ALA A 442 -20.60 2.10 27.14
C ALA A 442 -21.30 0.73 27.31
N PHE A 443 -20.57 -0.37 27.09
CA PHE A 443 -21.07 -1.73 27.37
C PHE A 443 -21.41 -1.95 28.85
N GLN A 444 -20.55 -1.49 29.78
CA GLN A 444 -20.83 -1.59 31.23
C GLN A 444 -22.06 -0.76 31.63
N GLN A 445 -22.27 0.42 31.04
CA GLN A 445 -23.48 1.22 31.27
C GLN A 445 -24.73 0.46 30.80
N ARG A 446 -24.69 -0.16 29.61
CA ARG A 446 -25.81 -0.96 29.10
C ARG A 446 -26.08 -2.20 29.96
N GLN A 447 -25.05 -2.83 30.52
CA GLN A 447 -25.20 -3.91 31.50
C GLN A 447 -25.86 -3.42 32.80
N LYS A 448 -25.51 -2.22 33.28
CA LYS A 448 -26.19 -1.59 34.44
C LYS A 448 -27.66 -1.30 34.15
N ALA A 449 -28.00 -0.83 32.95
CA ALA A 449 -29.40 -0.64 32.51
C ALA A 449 -30.18 -1.97 32.48
N TYR A 450 -29.57 -3.04 31.95
CA TYR A 450 -30.15 -4.39 31.95
C TYR A 450 -30.46 -4.89 33.37
N HIS A 451 -29.51 -4.75 34.32
CA HIS A 451 -29.73 -5.10 35.72
C HIS A 451 -30.80 -4.22 36.38
N SER A 452 -30.87 -2.93 36.04
CA SER A 452 -31.90 -2.01 36.56
C SER A 452 -33.31 -2.42 36.13
N TRP A 453 -33.50 -2.77 34.86
CA TRP A 453 -34.78 -3.31 34.35
C TRP A 453 -35.16 -4.60 35.10
N HIS A 454 -34.26 -5.59 35.19
CA HIS A 454 -34.58 -6.86 35.85
C HIS A 454 -34.85 -6.69 37.35
N SER A 455 -34.16 -5.77 38.02
CA SER A 455 -34.43 -5.43 39.43
C SER A 455 -35.81 -4.79 39.62
N ALA A 456 -36.18 -3.85 38.74
CA ALA A 456 -37.53 -3.26 38.73
C ALA A 456 -38.61 -4.32 38.46
N GLU A 457 -38.33 -5.29 37.59
CA GLU A 457 -39.27 -6.35 37.22
C GLU A 457 -39.49 -7.35 38.38
N GLN A 458 -38.43 -7.69 39.13
CA GLN A 458 -38.54 -8.49 40.35
C GLN A 458 -39.34 -7.78 41.45
N GLU A 459 -39.12 -6.48 41.67
CA GLU A 459 -39.91 -5.69 42.64
C GLU A 459 -41.38 -5.53 42.18
N LEU A 460 -41.64 -5.39 40.88
CA LEU A 460 -42.99 -5.43 40.31
C LEU A 460 -43.69 -6.77 40.58
N GLN A 461 -43.02 -7.91 40.29
CA GLN A 461 -43.56 -9.24 40.55
C GLN A 461 -43.90 -9.43 42.04
N LYS A 462 -43.01 -8.99 42.94
CA LYS A 462 -43.20 -9.01 44.39
C LYS A 462 -44.36 -8.12 44.86
N ARG A 463 -44.53 -6.93 44.28
CA ARG A 463 -45.68 -6.04 44.55
C ARG A 463 -47.00 -6.67 44.10
N LYS A 464 -47.06 -7.23 42.89
CA LYS A 464 -48.22 -7.98 42.39
C LYS A 464 -48.56 -9.19 43.25
N ALA A 465 -47.57 -9.99 43.64
CA ALA A 465 -47.78 -11.15 44.53
C ALA A 465 -48.34 -10.75 45.91
N ASN A 466 -47.93 -9.58 46.45
CA ASN A 466 -48.50 -9.03 47.69
C ASN A 466 -49.93 -8.52 47.51
N GLN A 467 -50.26 -7.89 46.38
CA GLN A 467 -51.61 -7.46 46.02
C GLN A 467 -52.56 -8.67 45.89
N ASP A 468 -52.15 -9.70 45.14
CA ASP A 468 -52.86 -10.97 44.98
C ASP A 468 -53.11 -11.67 46.34
N LYS A 469 -52.11 -11.68 47.22
CA LYS A 469 -52.21 -12.28 48.55
C LYS A 469 -53.25 -11.57 49.41
N LEU A 470 -53.36 -10.24 49.31
CA LEU A 470 -54.37 -9.46 50.03
C LEU A 470 -55.78 -9.62 49.41
N MET A 471 -55.90 -9.65 48.07
CA MET A 471 -57.16 -10.00 47.39
C MET A 471 -57.70 -11.35 47.87
N ARG A 472 -56.83 -12.37 47.95
CA ARG A 472 -57.19 -13.73 48.40
C ARG A 472 -57.49 -13.84 49.90
N GLN A 473 -57.21 -12.82 50.71
CA GLN A 473 -57.46 -12.83 52.16
C GLN A 473 -58.85 -12.30 52.57
N GLY A 474 -59.63 -11.74 51.63
CA GLY A 474 -61.07 -11.49 51.81
C GLY A 474 -61.49 -10.49 52.91
N ARG A 475 -60.55 -9.83 53.58
CA ARG A 475 -60.84 -8.79 54.60
C ARG A 475 -60.95 -7.41 53.97
N SER A 476 -61.91 -6.62 54.45
CA SER A 476 -62.08 -5.22 54.04
C SER A 476 -60.87 -4.37 54.46
N GLN A 477 -59.95 -4.13 53.52
CA GLN A 477 -58.85 -3.17 53.60
C GLN A 477 -58.74 -2.41 52.26
N GLN A 478 -59.86 -1.85 51.78
CA GLN A 478 -59.95 -1.24 50.45
C GLN A 478 -58.90 -0.16 50.21
N ASP A 479 -58.64 0.71 51.18
CA ASP A 479 -57.64 1.79 51.06
C ASP A 479 -56.22 1.25 50.85
N ARG A 480 -55.89 0.15 51.54
CA ARG A 480 -54.61 -0.56 51.37
C ARG A 480 -54.51 -1.25 50.02
N LEU A 481 -55.64 -1.74 49.49
CA LEU A 481 -55.70 -2.31 48.14
C LEU A 481 -55.50 -1.22 47.07
N ASN A 482 -56.11 -0.05 47.26
CA ASN A 482 -55.95 1.12 46.40
C ASN A 482 -54.48 1.60 46.41
N GLN A 483 -53.87 1.68 47.59
CA GLN A 483 -52.44 2.01 47.74
C GLN A 483 -51.54 1.00 47.03
N LEU A 484 -51.76 -0.30 47.23
CA LEU A 484 -50.99 -1.35 46.54
C LEU A 484 -51.19 -1.34 45.01
N SER A 485 -52.38 -0.96 44.53
CA SER A 485 -52.64 -0.78 43.11
C SER A 485 -51.81 0.37 42.51
N ALA A 486 -51.71 1.49 43.23
CA ALA A 486 -50.82 2.60 42.86
C ALA A 486 -49.34 2.19 42.92
N ASP A 487 -48.91 1.47 43.96
CA ASP A 487 -47.54 0.93 44.09
C ASP A 487 -47.17 -0.04 42.96
N VAL A 488 -48.14 -0.81 42.43
CA VAL A 488 -47.97 -1.68 41.26
C VAL A 488 -47.87 -0.86 39.98
N ALA A 489 -48.79 0.10 39.74
CA ALA A 489 -48.74 0.97 38.56
C ALA A 489 -47.44 1.81 38.49
N ASP A 490 -46.92 2.23 39.64
CA ASP A 490 -45.61 2.87 39.75
C ASP A 490 -44.46 1.93 39.38
N ALA A 491 -44.51 0.68 39.82
CA ALA A 491 -43.51 -0.32 39.46
C ALA A 491 -43.58 -0.70 37.97
N GLU A 492 -44.77 -0.80 37.38
CA GLU A 492 -44.95 -1.02 35.94
C GLU A 492 -44.36 0.13 35.11
N ARG A 493 -44.59 1.38 35.52
CA ARG A 493 -43.97 2.55 34.87
C ARG A 493 -42.45 2.52 34.95
N ARG A 494 -41.88 2.14 36.10
CA ARG A 494 -40.41 2.00 36.29
C ARG A 494 -39.82 0.88 35.43
N VAL A 495 -40.49 -0.29 35.35
CA VAL A 495 -40.08 -1.40 34.47
C VAL A 495 -40.09 -0.96 33.01
N HIS A 496 -41.16 -0.31 32.55
CA HIS A 496 -41.26 0.18 31.18
C HIS A 496 -40.17 1.20 30.85
N GLN A 497 -39.91 2.17 31.74
CA GLN A 497 -38.85 3.17 31.58
C GLN A 497 -37.45 2.54 31.54
N ALA A 498 -37.13 1.63 32.46
CA ALA A 498 -35.82 0.99 32.51
C ALA A 498 -35.56 0.08 31.29
N ARG A 499 -36.61 -0.62 30.81
CA ARG A 499 -36.53 -1.42 29.58
C ARG A 499 -36.37 -0.55 28.34
N LEU A 500 -37.17 0.52 28.20
CA LEU A 500 -37.07 1.45 27.08
C LEU A 500 -35.64 2.03 26.97
N LEU A 501 -35.06 2.45 28.11
CA LEU A 501 -33.69 2.94 28.17
C LEU A 501 -32.66 1.87 27.75
N PHE A 502 -32.81 0.60 28.16
CA PHE A 502 -31.94 -0.49 27.70
C PHE A 502 -32.04 -0.77 26.20
N ASP A 503 -33.27 -0.75 25.65
CA ASP A 503 -33.54 -0.98 24.23
C ASP A 503 -33.04 0.22 23.38
N ASP A 504 -33.17 1.46 23.86
CA ASP A 504 -32.65 2.67 23.23
C ASP A 504 -31.12 2.74 23.24
N MET A 505 -30.48 2.47 24.39
CA MET A 505 -29.03 2.27 24.45
C MET A 505 -28.58 1.17 23.49
N GLY A 506 -29.36 0.09 23.36
CA GLY A 506 -29.10 -1.00 22.42
C GLY A 506 -29.19 -0.59 20.95
N ARG A 507 -30.01 0.41 20.60
CA ARG A 507 -30.05 1.02 19.27
C ARG A 507 -28.89 1.98 19.06
N LEU A 508 -28.69 2.90 20.00
CA LEU A 508 -27.63 3.92 19.96
C LEU A 508 -26.24 3.29 19.81
N MET A 509 -25.90 2.31 20.65
CA MET A 509 -24.59 1.64 20.61
C MET A 509 -24.26 0.97 19.26
N ARG A 510 -25.24 0.54 18.46
CA ARG A 510 -24.97 -0.01 17.12
C ARG A 510 -24.58 1.10 16.15
N ASN A 511 -25.38 2.16 16.08
CA ASN A 511 -25.10 3.34 15.24
C ASN A 511 -23.76 4.01 15.63
N GLU A 512 -23.44 4.04 16.92
CA GLU A 512 -22.18 4.53 17.46
C GLU A 512 -20.99 3.66 17.04
N LEU A 513 -21.12 2.33 17.09
CA LEU A 513 -20.07 1.40 16.69
C LEU A 513 -19.84 1.42 15.16
N GLU A 514 -20.90 1.50 14.36
CA GLU A 514 -20.84 1.71 12.91
C GLU A 514 -20.18 3.06 12.54
N ARG A 515 -20.43 4.13 13.31
CA ARG A 515 -19.69 5.40 13.14
C ARG A 515 -18.22 5.20 13.49
N PHE A 516 -17.93 4.65 14.66
CA PHE A 516 -16.58 4.47 15.18
C PHE A 516 -15.70 3.63 14.25
N GLU A 517 -16.24 2.56 13.64
CA GLU A 517 -15.50 1.74 12.69
C GLU A 517 -15.12 2.50 11.42
N ARG A 518 -16.02 3.33 10.87
CA ARG A 518 -15.70 4.20 9.72
C ARG A 518 -14.74 5.32 10.11
N GLU A 519 -15.03 6.03 11.20
CA GLU A 519 -14.21 7.13 11.74
C GLU A 519 -12.77 6.68 12.00
N LYS A 520 -12.59 5.48 12.57
CA LYS A 520 -11.28 4.82 12.75
C LYS A 520 -10.53 4.64 11.43
N VAL A 521 -11.18 4.14 10.38
CA VAL A 521 -10.52 3.93 9.07
C VAL A 521 -10.16 5.27 8.42
N GLU A 522 -11.00 6.29 8.54
CA GLU A 522 -10.75 7.64 8.02
C GLU A 522 -9.58 8.32 8.77
N ASP A 523 -9.56 8.23 10.10
CA ASP A 523 -8.51 8.81 10.96
C ASP A 523 -7.15 8.12 10.82
N PHE A 524 -7.10 6.78 10.88
CA PHE A 524 -5.86 6.04 10.68
C PHE A 524 -5.28 6.28 9.29
N LYS A 525 -6.14 6.33 8.27
CA LYS A 525 -5.70 6.67 6.91
C LYS A 525 -5.09 8.08 6.87
N SER A 526 -5.72 9.08 7.48
CA SER A 526 -5.20 10.45 7.54
C SER A 526 -3.84 10.52 8.27
N GLY A 527 -3.70 9.78 9.39
CA GLY A 527 -2.43 9.66 10.12
C GLY A 527 -1.32 8.99 9.29
N VAL A 528 -1.65 7.91 8.56
CA VAL A 528 -0.74 7.22 7.63
C VAL A 528 -0.36 8.12 6.45
N GLU A 529 -1.32 8.83 5.83
CA GLU A 529 -1.05 9.77 4.73
C GLU A 529 -0.09 10.88 5.22
N THR A 530 -0.34 11.48 6.39
CA THR A 530 0.53 12.54 6.96
C THR A 530 1.92 12.02 7.34
N PHE A 531 2.02 10.83 7.94
CA PHE A 531 3.29 10.19 8.31
C PHE A 531 4.14 9.81 7.09
N LEU A 532 3.51 9.32 6.01
CA LEU A 532 4.22 8.99 4.77
C LEU A 532 4.67 10.26 4.03
N GLU A 533 3.88 11.33 4.07
CA GLU A 533 4.28 12.64 3.54
C GLU A 533 5.48 13.21 4.32
N SER A 534 5.44 13.26 5.66
CA SER A 534 6.57 13.75 6.46
C SER A 534 7.84 12.92 6.28
N ALA A 535 7.73 11.59 6.22
CA ALA A 535 8.86 10.70 5.96
C ALA A 535 9.47 10.93 4.56
N VAL A 536 8.65 11.18 3.54
CA VAL A 536 9.13 11.46 2.17
C VAL A 536 9.76 12.85 2.05
N GLU A 537 9.20 13.88 2.67
CA GLU A 537 9.82 15.22 2.66
C GLU A 537 11.14 15.22 3.43
N ALA A 538 11.21 14.57 4.60
CA ALA A 538 12.47 14.43 5.34
C ALA A 538 13.55 13.69 4.54
N GLN A 539 13.19 12.63 3.80
CA GLN A 539 14.13 11.94 2.93
C GLN A 539 14.62 12.80 1.75
N LYS A 540 13.84 13.78 1.28
CA LYS A 540 14.33 14.77 0.30
C LYS A 540 15.29 15.77 0.93
N GLU A 541 14.97 16.28 2.12
CA GLU A 541 15.83 17.23 2.84
C GLU A 541 17.20 16.60 3.13
N LEU A 542 17.22 15.31 3.51
CA LEU A 542 18.46 14.53 3.62
C LEU A 542 19.23 14.46 2.28
N ILE A 543 18.54 14.22 1.17
CA ILE A 543 19.17 14.19 -0.17
C ILE A 543 19.73 15.57 -0.53
N GLU A 544 18.98 16.65 -0.31
CA GLU A 544 19.39 18.03 -0.60
C GLU A 544 20.62 18.45 0.23
N ILE A 545 20.70 18.02 1.50
CA ILE A 545 21.89 18.20 2.35
C ILE A 545 23.11 17.50 1.76
N TRP A 546 22.99 16.23 1.31
CA TRP A 546 24.09 15.48 0.71
C TRP A 546 24.46 15.94 -0.71
N GLU A 547 23.49 16.35 -1.53
CA GLU A 547 23.73 16.93 -2.86
C GLU A 547 24.45 18.29 -2.75
N THR A 548 24.07 19.12 -1.77
CA THR A 548 24.78 20.37 -1.45
C THR A 548 26.24 20.10 -1.07
N PHE A 549 26.49 19.08 -0.24
CA PHE A 549 27.86 18.71 0.16
C PHE A 549 28.73 18.28 -1.02
N LEU A 550 28.19 17.41 -1.87
CA LEU A 550 28.93 16.90 -3.03
C LEU A 550 29.30 18.05 -3.96
N MET A 551 28.38 18.99 -4.20
CA MET A 551 28.66 20.21 -4.96
C MET A 551 29.70 21.13 -4.31
N GLN A 552 29.85 21.11 -2.98
CA GLN A 552 30.90 21.87 -2.29
C GLN A 552 32.28 21.22 -2.50
N LEU A 553 32.38 19.88 -2.32
CA LEU A 553 33.61 19.13 -2.58
C LEU A 553 34.08 19.29 -4.04
N ASP A 554 33.15 19.15 -4.99
CA ASP A 554 33.35 19.35 -6.44
C ASP A 554 33.71 20.81 -6.82
N THR A 555 33.77 21.75 -5.86
CA THR A 555 34.23 23.14 -6.08
C THR A 555 35.51 23.52 -5.33
N ASP A 556 35.88 22.81 -4.26
CA ASP A 556 37.15 23.03 -3.55
C ASP A 556 38.31 22.21 -4.17
N GLU A 557 38.03 21.06 -4.79
CA GLU A 557 38.94 20.48 -5.77
C GLU A 557 38.76 21.19 -7.12
N GLY A 558 39.88 21.57 -7.76
CA GLY A 558 39.88 22.41 -8.97
C GLY A 558 39.42 21.73 -10.27
N GLU A 559 38.71 20.61 -10.19
CA GLU A 559 38.20 19.86 -11.35
C GLU A 559 36.75 20.24 -11.66
N ALA A 560 36.56 21.09 -12.67
CA ALA A 560 35.22 21.52 -13.08
C ALA A 560 34.35 20.33 -13.52
N PHE A 561 33.23 20.10 -12.81
CA PHE A 561 32.23 19.08 -13.08
C PHE A 561 31.90 18.98 -14.59
N LEU A 562 32.29 17.86 -15.21
CA LEU A 562 32.00 17.57 -16.61
C LEU A 562 30.64 16.87 -16.74
N PRO A 563 29.56 17.54 -17.18
CA PRO A 563 28.33 16.84 -17.53
C PRO A 563 28.59 15.89 -18.70
N PRO A 564 27.98 14.69 -18.74
CA PRO A 564 28.22 13.72 -19.80
C PRO A 564 27.83 14.31 -21.16
N ALA A 565 28.83 14.47 -22.04
CA ALA A 565 28.71 15.21 -23.29
C ALA A 565 27.51 14.75 -24.13
N GLY A 566 26.64 15.71 -24.47
CA GLY A 566 25.52 15.46 -25.38
C GLY A 566 26.01 15.06 -26.76
N VAL A 567 25.36 14.07 -27.37
CA VAL A 567 25.70 13.64 -28.74
C VAL A 567 25.34 14.76 -29.72
N VAL A 568 26.36 15.50 -30.16
CA VAL A 568 26.24 16.44 -31.28
C VAL A 568 25.90 15.64 -32.53
N ALA A 569 24.85 16.03 -33.24
CA ALA A 569 24.46 15.39 -34.49
C ALA A 569 25.55 15.61 -35.55
N SER A 570 26.12 14.51 -36.06
CA SER A 570 27.08 14.56 -37.17
C SER A 570 26.50 15.27 -38.39
N PRO A 571 27.34 15.92 -39.23
CA PRO A 571 26.87 16.57 -40.46
C PRO A 571 26.12 15.61 -41.38
N LYS A 572 25.23 16.18 -42.22
CA LYS A 572 24.50 15.42 -43.25
C LYS A 572 25.49 14.61 -44.10
N PRO A 573 25.25 13.31 -44.37
CA PRO A 573 26.04 12.56 -45.32
C PRO A 573 25.88 13.20 -46.70
N ASP A 574 27.00 13.47 -47.36
CA ASP A 574 27.00 13.83 -48.77
C ASP A 574 26.72 12.58 -49.65
N GLN A 575 26.40 12.78 -50.92
CA GLN A 575 25.88 11.72 -51.77
C GLN A 575 26.95 10.69 -52.21
N THR A 576 26.45 9.54 -52.70
CA THR A 576 27.14 8.52 -53.51
C THR A 576 28.00 7.45 -52.81
N THR A 577 27.32 6.48 -52.21
CA THR A 577 27.72 5.05 -52.30
C THR A 577 26.49 4.16 -52.49
N SER A 578 26.68 3.01 -53.15
CA SER A 578 25.59 2.11 -53.55
C SER A 578 25.03 1.32 -52.38
N VAL A 579 23.72 1.42 -52.14
CA VAL A 579 22.99 0.62 -51.14
C VAL A 579 22.82 -0.81 -51.66
N ASN A 580 23.47 -1.77 -51.03
CA ASN A 580 23.04 -3.17 -51.05
C ASN A 580 21.84 -3.34 -50.12
N GLU A 581 20.91 -4.23 -50.46
CA GLU A 581 19.69 -4.47 -49.67
C GLU A 581 20.02 -5.13 -48.31
N LEU A 582 20.08 -4.31 -47.26
CA LEU A 582 20.06 -4.77 -45.87
C LEU A 582 18.62 -5.08 -45.47
N THR A 583 18.28 -6.37 -45.42
CA THR A 583 16.97 -6.84 -44.94
C THR A 583 16.85 -6.60 -43.43
N TYR A 584 16.23 -5.48 -43.06
CA TYR A 584 15.97 -5.13 -41.66
C TYR A 584 14.90 -6.06 -41.04
N TYR A 585 15.35 -7.02 -40.23
CA TYR A 585 14.46 -7.84 -39.40
C TYR A 585 13.80 -7.00 -38.28
N PRO A 586 12.55 -7.30 -37.90
CA PRO A 586 11.91 -6.66 -36.75
C PRO A 586 12.57 -7.11 -35.44
N VAL A 587 12.51 -6.25 -34.41
CA VAL A 587 12.94 -6.59 -33.05
C VAL A 587 11.81 -6.24 -32.07
N TYR A 588 11.49 -7.19 -31.20
CA TYR A 588 10.48 -7.09 -30.17
C TYR A 588 11.17 -7.16 -28.80
N TYR A 589 10.70 -6.35 -27.85
CA TYR A 589 11.20 -6.35 -26.48
C TYR A 589 10.07 -6.62 -25.50
N ILE A 590 10.28 -7.51 -24.53
CA ILE A 590 9.31 -7.80 -23.47
C ILE A 590 9.94 -7.67 -22.09
N ALA A 591 9.30 -6.93 -21.21
CA ALA A 591 9.71 -6.75 -19.82
C ALA A 591 8.94 -7.70 -18.89
N THR A 592 9.64 -8.33 -17.93
CA THR A 592 9.04 -9.13 -16.86
C THR A 592 9.41 -8.62 -15.46
N SER A 593 8.46 -8.69 -14.54
CA SER A 593 8.61 -8.32 -13.12
C SER A 593 9.42 -9.36 -12.33
N THR A 594 10.27 -8.90 -11.40
CA THR A 594 11.13 -9.76 -10.56
C THR A 594 10.82 -9.71 -9.07
N PHE A 595 9.95 -8.80 -8.61
CA PHE A 595 9.57 -8.61 -7.20
C PHE A 595 10.81 -8.41 -6.30
N GLU A 596 10.99 -9.22 -5.26
CA GLU A 596 12.13 -9.16 -4.34
C GLU A 596 13.46 -9.66 -4.94
N TRP A 597 13.45 -10.23 -6.14
CA TRP A 597 14.65 -10.76 -6.80
C TRP A 597 15.42 -9.66 -7.56
N TYR A 598 16.70 -9.56 -7.24
CA TYR A 598 17.67 -8.63 -7.82
C TYR A 598 18.62 -9.37 -8.80
N PRO A 599 19.07 -8.76 -9.91
CA PRO A 599 18.76 -7.40 -10.34
C PRO A 599 17.35 -7.25 -10.92
N GLY A 600 16.73 -6.12 -10.59
CA GLY A 600 15.30 -5.90 -10.76
C GLY A 600 14.89 -5.58 -12.21
N VAL A 601 13.75 -6.15 -12.62
CA VAL A 601 13.18 -6.12 -13.99
C VAL A 601 14.10 -6.72 -15.05
N GLN A 602 13.57 -7.66 -15.83
CA GLN A 602 14.29 -8.31 -16.92
C GLN A 602 13.64 -7.96 -18.26
N ILE A 603 14.43 -7.44 -19.20
CA ILE A 603 14.00 -7.15 -20.57
C ILE A 603 14.62 -8.20 -21.49
N TYR A 604 13.75 -9.00 -22.11
CA TYR A 604 14.10 -9.96 -23.14
C TYR A 604 13.89 -9.33 -24.51
N HIS A 605 14.61 -9.83 -25.52
CA HIS A 605 14.45 -9.45 -26.91
C HIS A 605 14.22 -10.68 -27.79
N SER A 606 13.53 -10.48 -28.91
CA SER A 606 13.24 -11.50 -29.92
C SER A 606 13.15 -10.86 -31.31
N THR A 607 13.41 -11.63 -32.35
CA THR A 607 13.16 -11.24 -33.76
C THR A 607 11.94 -11.96 -34.36
N ASP A 608 11.38 -12.95 -33.66
CA ASP A 608 10.44 -13.94 -34.22
C ASP A 608 9.23 -14.25 -33.31
N LEU A 609 9.14 -13.60 -32.14
CA LEU A 609 8.18 -13.81 -31.04
C LEU A 609 8.20 -15.19 -30.37
N ALA A 610 9.00 -16.15 -30.85
CA ALA A 610 9.07 -17.53 -30.34
C ALA A 610 10.31 -17.76 -29.47
N ASN A 611 11.45 -17.18 -29.85
CA ASN A 611 12.73 -17.32 -29.16
C ASN A 611 13.09 -15.99 -28.50
N TRP A 612 13.35 -16.02 -27.19
CA TRP A 612 13.53 -14.82 -26.37
C TRP A 612 14.81 -14.88 -25.54
N GLU A 613 15.66 -13.87 -25.68
CA GLU A 613 16.93 -13.77 -24.97
C GLU A 613 16.97 -12.54 -24.05
N LEU A 614 17.36 -12.75 -22.78
CA LEU A 614 17.57 -11.66 -21.82
C LEU A 614 18.66 -10.70 -22.33
N ALA A 615 18.26 -9.44 -22.56
CA ALA A 615 19.09 -8.39 -23.15
C ALA A 615 19.60 -7.38 -22.12
N ILE A 616 18.75 -6.88 -21.22
CA ILE A 616 19.13 -5.84 -20.25
C ILE A 616 18.25 -5.87 -18.98
N ARG A 617 18.75 -5.25 -17.90
CA ARG A 617 18.05 -5.04 -16.63
C ARG A 617 18.10 -3.51 -16.33
N PRO A 618 16.98 -2.76 -16.33
CA PRO A 618 16.98 -1.33 -16.68
C PRO A 618 17.02 -0.33 -15.51
N LEU A 619 16.88 -0.76 -14.25
CA LEU A 619 16.55 0.12 -13.12
C LEU A 619 17.72 1.00 -12.65
N ASN A 620 17.98 2.12 -13.34
CA ASN A 620 19.09 3.04 -13.04
C ASN A 620 18.74 4.54 -12.90
N ARG A 621 17.48 4.96 -13.11
CA ARG A 621 17.04 6.36 -12.94
C ARG A 621 15.61 6.48 -12.41
N LYS A 622 15.34 7.55 -11.64
CA LYS A 622 14.00 7.92 -11.15
C LYS A 622 13.32 8.90 -12.12
N ARG A 623 12.01 8.76 -12.31
CA ARG A 623 11.09 9.74 -12.95
C ARG A 623 9.77 9.75 -12.18
N LYS A 624 8.93 10.77 -12.37
CA LYS A 624 7.63 10.93 -11.67
C LYS A 624 6.54 11.46 -12.62
N LEU A 625 5.32 10.94 -12.48
CA LEU A 625 4.14 11.45 -13.21
C LEU A 625 3.63 12.78 -12.62
N VAL A 626 3.15 13.67 -13.49
CA VAL A 626 2.69 15.04 -13.17
C VAL A 626 1.31 15.33 -13.77
N GLY A 627 0.75 16.51 -13.50
CA GLY A 627 -0.58 16.93 -14.01
C GLY A 627 -1.76 16.15 -13.37
N PRO A 628 -3.02 16.36 -13.85
CA PRO A 628 -4.24 15.57 -13.62
C PRO A 628 -4.14 14.10 -13.17
N CYS A 629 -5.11 13.58 -12.41
CA CYS A 629 -5.44 12.14 -12.36
C CYS A 629 -6.95 11.99 -12.25
N LYS A 630 -7.50 11.06 -13.03
CA LYS A 630 -8.92 10.84 -13.21
C LYS A 630 -9.13 9.36 -13.51
N THR A 631 -10.01 8.70 -12.77
CA THR A 631 -10.51 7.37 -13.14
C THR A 631 -11.29 7.48 -14.44
N ILE A 632 -10.83 6.81 -15.50
CA ILE A 632 -11.48 6.78 -16.82
C ILE A 632 -12.35 5.53 -17.03
N PHE A 633 -12.06 4.46 -16.28
CA PHE A 633 -12.77 3.18 -16.31
C PHE A 633 -12.77 2.60 -14.88
N PRO A 634 -13.92 2.16 -14.33
CA PRO A 634 -14.01 1.59 -12.98
C PRO A 634 -13.83 0.06 -12.95
N GLY A 635 -13.72 -0.60 -14.10
CA GLY A 635 -13.80 -2.06 -14.23
C GLY A 635 -15.21 -2.55 -14.54
N THR A 636 -15.38 -3.87 -14.42
CA THR A 636 -16.66 -4.57 -14.44
C THR A 636 -16.96 -5.20 -13.07
N GLU A 637 -18.08 -5.92 -12.96
CA GLU A 637 -18.44 -6.73 -11.79
C GLU A 637 -17.36 -7.74 -11.35
N LEU A 638 -16.39 -8.09 -12.22
CA LEU A 638 -15.29 -9.00 -11.89
C LEU A 638 -14.23 -8.34 -10.98
N ALA A 639 -14.19 -7.00 -10.95
CA ALA A 639 -13.36 -6.18 -10.06
C ALA A 639 -11.85 -6.48 -10.12
N LEU A 640 -11.09 -5.98 -9.13
CA LEU A 640 -9.63 -6.08 -9.05
C LEU A 640 -8.91 -5.60 -10.32
N VAL A 641 -9.34 -4.43 -10.83
CA VAL A 641 -8.82 -3.83 -12.07
C VAL A 641 -7.34 -3.48 -11.94
N GLU A 642 -6.50 -4.09 -12.77
CA GLU A 642 -5.10 -3.73 -12.93
C GLU A 642 -4.67 -3.74 -14.41
N ALA A 643 -3.36 -3.65 -14.67
CA ALA A 643 -2.77 -3.71 -16.02
C ALA A 643 -3.47 -2.84 -17.10
N PRO A 644 -3.62 -1.50 -16.92
CA PRO A 644 -4.25 -0.64 -17.91
C PRO A 644 -3.30 -0.31 -19.08
N HIS A 645 -3.50 -0.95 -20.24
CA HIS A 645 -2.80 -0.63 -21.49
C HIS A 645 -3.74 0.16 -22.42
N LEU A 646 -3.28 1.29 -22.95
CA LEU A 646 -4.08 2.20 -23.78
C LEU A 646 -3.53 2.29 -25.22
N TYR A 647 -4.38 2.00 -26.20
CA TYR A 647 -4.03 2.01 -27.63
C TYR A 647 -4.95 2.95 -28.42
N LYS A 648 -4.51 3.38 -29.60
CA LYS A 648 -5.32 4.20 -30.52
C LYS A 648 -5.36 3.59 -31.91
N ARG A 649 -6.58 3.30 -32.41
CA ARG A 649 -6.85 2.72 -33.74
C ARG A 649 -8.17 3.27 -34.28
N ASN A 650 -8.28 3.54 -35.58
CA ASN A 650 -9.54 3.90 -36.26
C ASN A 650 -10.38 5.01 -35.57
N GLY A 651 -9.72 5.95 -34.89
CA GLY A 651 -10.37 7.02 -34.12
C GLY A 651 -11.03 6.59 -32.79
N TRP A 652 -10.68 5.42 -32.28
CA TRP A 652 -11.02 4.93 -30.94
C TRP A 652 -9.76 4.92 -30.06
N TYR A 653 -9.95 5.13 -28.76
CA TYR A 653 -9.02 4.77 -27.69
C TYR A 653 -9.48 3.43 -27.12
N TYR A 654 -8.64 2.40 -27.16
CA TYR A 654 -8.89 1.10 -26.54
C TYR A 654 -8.17 1.04 -25.20
N LEU A 655 -8.87 0.55 -24.19
CA LEU A 655 -8.32 0.26 -22.88
C LEU A 655 -8.42 -1.24 -22.65
N LEU A 656 -7.27 -1.91 -22.61
CA LEU A 656 -7.12 -3.28 -22.15
C LEU A 656 -6.76 -3.23 -20.67
N THR A 657 -7.40 -4.09 -19.86
CA THR A 657 -7.19 -4.19 -18.42
C THR A 657 -7.22 -5.64 -17.97
N ALA A 658 -6.62 -5.95 -16.84
CA ALA A 658 -6.82 -7.21 -16.13
C ALA A 658 -7.88 -7.06 -15.04
N GLU A 659 -8.69 -8.08 -14.81
CA GLU A 659 -9.71 -8.16 -13.76
C GLU A 659 -9.76 -9.56 -13.13
N GLY A 660 -10.43 -9.70 -11.98
CA GLY A 660 -10.52 -10.95 -11.21
C GLY A 660 -9.29 -11.25 -10.34
N GLY A 661 -8.28 -10.38 -10.41
CA GLY A 661 -7.00 -10.54 -9.73
C GLY A 661 -6.21 -11.74 -10.26
N THR A 662 -5.02 -11.96 -9.71
CA THR A 662 -4.03 -12.92 -10.24
C THR A 662 -4.30 -14.41 -9.96
N GLY A 663 -5.55 -14.73 -9.59
CA GLY A 663 -6.01 -16.08 -9.22
C GLY A 663 -6.59 -16.85 -10.41
N TYR A 664 -7.49 -17.81 -10.15
CA TYR A 664 -8.14 -18.58 -11.21
C TYR A 664 -9.24 -17.82 -11.96
N GLU A 665 -9.81 -16.76 -11.36
CA GLU A 665 -10.78 -15.86 -11.99
C GLU A 665 -10.17 -14.79 -12.92
N HIS A 666 -8.84 -14.80 -13.08
CA HIS A 666 -8.10 -13.79 -13.85
C HIS A 666 -8.59 -13.71 -15.31
N ALA A 667 -8.69 -12.48 -15.82
CA ALA A 667 -9.20 -12.21 -17.16
C ALA A 667 -8.62 -10.91 -17.74
N CYS A 668 -8.54 -10.81 -19.08
CA CYS A 668 -8.32 -9.56 -19.81
C CYS A 668 -9.66 -8.95 -20.25
N THR A 669 -10.06 -7.82 -19.68
CA THR A 669 -11.19 -7.01 -20.16
C THR A 669 -10.74 -6.01 -21.20
N LEU A 670 -11.44 -5.93 -22.33
CA LEU A 670 -11.25 -4.89 -23.34
C LEU A 670 -12.44 -3.92 -23.34
N ALA A 671 -12.14 -2.63 -23.42
CA ALA A 671 -13.10 -1.55 -23.58
C ALA A 671 -12.59 -0.51 -24.59
N ARG A 672 -13.45 0.35 -25.13
CA ARG A 672 -13.04 1.45 -26.03
C ARG A 672 -13.87 2.72 -25.85
N SER A 673 -13.36 3.85 -26.30
CA SER A 673 -14.09 5.12 -26.34
C SER A 673 -13.63 6.03 -27.49
N ARG A 674 -14.51 6.89 -28.00
CA ARG A 674 -14.12 7.98 -28.91
C ARG A 674 -13.40 9.12 -28.16
N ASN A 675 -13.38 9.09 -26.83
CA ASN A 675 -12.76 10.08 -25.96
C ASN A 675 -11.85 9.37 -24.95
N ILE A 676 -10.57 9.74 -24.86
CA ILE A 676 -9.61 9.18 -23.90
C ILE A 676 -10.13 9.25 -22.44
N TRP A 677 -10.96 10.26 -22.13
CA TRP A 677 -11.58 10.46 -20.82
C TRP A 677 -12.89 9.69 -20.57
N GLY A 678 -13.30 8.83 -21.49
CA GLY A 678 -14.53 8.05 -21.44
C GLY A 678 -15.80 8.84 -21.81
N PRO A 679 -16.99 8.23 -21.61
CA PRO A 679 -17.20 6.88 -21.09
C PRO A 679 -16.65 5.81 -22.04
N TYR A 680 -16.21 4.68 -21.49
CA TYR A 680 -15.76 3.52 -22.27
C TYR A 680 -16.91 2.52 -22.43
N GLU A 681 -17.18 2.10 -23.66
CA GLU A 681 -18.02 0.94 -23.95
C GLU A 681 -17.19 -0.34 -23.79
N ILE A 682 -17.77 -1.40 -23.26
CA ILE A 682 -17.09 -2.68 -22.99
C ILE A 682 -17.26 -3.61 -24.20
N HIS A 683 -16.24 -4.40 -24.50
CA HIS A 683 -16.25 -5.41 -25.58
C HIS A 683 -17.46 -6.37 -25.47
N PRO A 684 -18.07 -6.84 -26.58
CA PRO A 684 -19.26 -7.72 -26.51
C PRO A 684 -19.06 -9.04 -25.75
N GLN A 685 -17.84 -9.60 -25.75
CA GLN A 685 -17.50 -10.79 -24.93
C GLN A 685 -17.12 -10.44 -23.48
N LYS A 686 -17.04 -9.14 -23.14
CA LYS A 686 -16.46 -8.53 -21.93
C LYS A 686 -14.97 -8.86 -21.76
N HIS A 687 -14.65 -10.12 -21.50
CA HIS A 687 -13.30 -10.60 -21.32
C HIS A 687 -12.82 -11.24 -22.63
N ILE A 688 -11.79 -10.68 -23.27
CA ILE A 688 -11.23 -11.19 -24.54
C ILE A 688 -10.32 -12.41 -24.33
N LEU A 689 -9.82 -12.59 -23.10
CA LEU A 689 -8.98 -13.71 -22.71
C LEU A 689 -9.27 -14.08 -21.25
N THR A 690 -9.55 -15.35 -20.95
CA THR A 690 -9.59 -15.92 -19.59
C THR A 690 -9.68 -17.44 -19.64
N SER A 691 -9.11 -18.11 -18.63
CA SER A 691 -9.28 -19.56 -18.42
C SER A 691 -10.32 -19.90 -17.35
N LYS A 692 -10.94 -18.91 -16.70
CA LYS A 692 -11.69 -19.11 -15.44
C LYS A 692 -12.87 -20.09 -15.58
N ASP A 693 -13.62 -19.96 -16.68
CA ASP A 693 -14.78 -20.81 -16.99
C ASP A 693 -14.36 -22.14 -17.68
N ALA A 694 -13.05 -22.37 -17.85
CA ALA A 694 -12.46 -23.52 -18.52
C ALA A 694 -11.39 -24.21 -17.64
N PRO A 695 -11.77 -24.80 -16.48
CA PRO A 695 -10.83 -25.26 -15.45
C PRO A 695 -9.90 -26.42 -15.87
N LEU A 696 -10.17 -27.04 -17.03
CA LEU A 696 -9.37 -28.12 -17.63
C LEU A 696 -8.35 -27.65 -18.67
N ALA A 697 -8.37 -26.38 -19.10
CA ALA A 697 -7.39 -25.86 -20.05
C ALA A 697 -5.97 -25.87 -19.45
N SER A 698 -4.96 -26.29 -20.20
CA SER A 698 -3.57 -26.44 -19.74
C SER A 698 -2.96 -25.12 -19.26
N LEU A 699 -3.39 -24.01 -19.86
CA LEU A 699 -3.06 -22.64 -19.45
C LEU A 699 -4.19 -22.08 -18.57
N GLN A 700 -3.88 -21.71 -17.34
CA GLN A 700 -4.82 -21.20 -16.33
C GLN A 700 -4.39 -19.81 -15.81
N ARG A 701 -5.24 -19.15 -15.01
CA ARG A 701 -4.93 -17.84 -14.41
C ARG A 701 -4.59 -16.78 -15.47
N ALA A 702 -5.13 -16.91 -16.69
CA ALA A 702 -4.74 -16.14 -17.86
C ALA A 702 -5.32 -14.72 -17.85
N GLY A 703 -4.43 -13.72 -17.92
CA GLY A 703 -4.80 -12.30 -17.87
C GLY A 703 -3.54 -11.41 -17.97
N HIS A 704 -3.65 -10.14 -17.58
CA HIS A 704 -2.54 -9.16 -17.65
C HIS A 704 -1.89 -9.13 -19.05
N GLY A 705 -2.70 -8.77 -20.05
CA GLY A 705 -2.32 -8.86 -21.46
C GLY A 705 -1.91 -7.54 -22.09
N ASP A 706 -1.05 -7.63 -23.10
CA ASP A 706 -0.51 -6.52 -23.90
C ASP A 706 -0.50 -6.87 -25.40
N LEU A 707 -0.62 -5.87 -26.27
CA LEU A 707 -0.80 -6.06 -27.72
C LEU A 707 0.46 -5.70 -28.51
N VAL A 708 0.87 -6.63 -29.38
CA VAL A 708 1.96 -6.41 -30.36
C VAL A 708 1.46 -6.67 -31.77
N GLU A 709 1.79 -5.78 -32.71
CA GLU A 709 1.58 -5.99 -34.15
C GLU A 709 2.91 -6.38 -34.83
N THR A 710 2.87 -7.40 -35.69
CA THR A 710 4.02 -7.79 -36.52
C THR A 710 4.12 -6.92 -37.77
N VAL A 711 5.27 -6.99 -38.47
CA VAL A 711 5.49 -6.21 -39.70
C VAL A 711 4.61 -6.63 -40.88
N ASP A 712 4.09 -7.86 -40.90
CA ASP A 712 3.07 -8.35 -41.83
C ASP A 712 1.62 -8.03 -41.40
N GLY A 713 1.44 -7.36 -40.25
CA GLY A 713 0.15 -6.83 -39.81
C GLY A 713 -0.73 -7.79 -39.01
N LYS A 714 -0.20 -8.94 -38.55
CA LYS A 714 -0.90 -9.77 -37.56
C LYS A 714 -0.87 -9.08 -36.20
N THR A 715 -1.91 -9.28 -35.39
CA THR A 715 -1.91 -8.87 -33.98
C THR A 715 -1.69 -10.10 -33.11
N TYR A 716 -0.91 -9.95 -32.04
CA TYR A 716 -0.78 -10.94 -30.98
C TYR A 716 -1.04 -10.29 -29.63
N LEU A 717 -1.70 -11.04 -28.75
CA LEU A 717 -1.91 -10.72 -27.34
C LEU A 717 -0.91 -11.55 -26.52
N VAL A 718 0.15 -10.92 -26.01
CA VAL A 718 0.94 -11.54 -24.94
C VAL A 718 0.17 -11.43 -23.62
N HIS A 719 0.35 -12.38 -22.71
CA HIS A 719 -0.34 -12.40 -21.42
C HIS A 719 0.45 -13.21 -20.38
N LEU A 720 0.12 -13.05 -19.09
CA LEU A 720 0.57 -14.00 -18.08
C LEU A 720 -0.36 -15.22 -18.02
N THR A 721 0.19 -16.35 -17.59
CA THR A 721 -0.54 -17.61 -17.33
C THR A 721 0.15 -18.37 -16.20
N GLY A 722 -0.54 -19.31 -15.56
CA GLY A 722 0.07 -20.37 -14.75
C GLY A 722 -0.24 -21.73 -15.37
N ARG A 723 0.69 -22.69 -15.26
CA ARG A 723 0.47 -24.09 -15.64
C ARG A 723 0.36 -24.97 -14.38
N PRO A 724 -0.87 -25.20 -13.87
CA PRO A 724 -1.06 -25.95 -12.63
C PRO A 724 -0.75 -27.44 -12.76
N THR A 725 0.03 -27.93 -11.82
CA THR A 725 0.36 -29.35 -11.64
C THR A 725 -0.65 -30.06 -10.76
N THR A 726 -0.84 -31.37 -11.01
CA THR A 726 -1.68 -32.29 -10.21
C THR A 726 -3.16 -31.88 -10.07
N GLN A 727 -3.90 -32.52 -9.16
CA GLN A 727 -5.25 -32.13 -8.75
C GLN A 727 -5.25 -30.96 -7.73
N ALA A 728 -4.12 -30.69 -7.05
CA ALA A 728 -3.99 -29.57 -6.12
C ALA A 728 -3.88 -28.19 -6.82
N ARG A 729 -3.80 -28.18 -8.15
CA ARG A 729 -3.69 -26.99 -9.02
C ARG A 729 -2.56 -26.03 -8.61
N ARG A 730 -1.36 -26.57 -8.37
CA ARG A 730 -0.17 -25.80 -7.91
C ARG A 730 0.75 -25.39 -9.06
N CYS A 731 1.07 -24.11 -9.15
CA CYS A 731 1.86 -23.49 -10.22
C CYS A 731 3.34 -23.34 -9.81
N VAL A 732 4.12 -24.43 -9.89
CA VAL A 732 5.53 -24.45 -9.45
C VAL A 732 6.45 -23.52 -10.25
N LEU A 733 6.16 -23.34 -11.53
CA LEU A 733 6.89 -22.41 -12.42
C LEU A 733 6.54 -20.94 -12.15
N GLY A 734 5.65 -20.67 -11.18
CA GLY A 734 5.10 -19.35 -10.94
C GLY A 734 4.10 -18.96 -12.03
N ARG A 735 4.18 -17.69 -12.44
CA ARG A 735 3.45 -17.16 -13.60
C ARG A 735 4.39 -16.97 -14.78
N GLU A 736 4.04 -17.62 -15.88
CA GLU A 736 4.79 -17.68 -17.13
C GLU A 736 4.20 -16.67 -18.14
N THR A 737 4.99 -16.29 -19.14
CA THR A 737 4.48 -15.51 -20.29
C THR A 737 3.97 -16.46 -21.37
N ALA A 738 2.78 -16.21 -21.89
CA ALA A 738 2.23 -16.86 -23.06
C ALA A 738 1.77 -15.82 -24.09
N ILE A 739 1.42 -16.28 -25.29
CA ILE A 739 1.07 -15.44 -26.44
C ILE A 739 -0.08 -16.10 -27.20
N GLN A 740 -1.03 -15.30 -27.68
CA GLN A 740 -2.17 -15.73 -28.48
C GLN A 740 -2.25 -14.88 -29.75
N GLU A 741 -2.61 -15.47 -30.87
CA GLU A 741 -2.93 -14.72 -32.09
C GLU A 741 -4.29 -14.04 -31.94
N ALA A 742 -4.39 -12.79 -32.37
CA ALA A 742 -5.59 -11.97 -32.27
C ALA A 742 -5.88 -11.26 -33.61
N PHE A 743 -7.13 -10.90 -33.84
CA PHE A 743 -7.55 -10.22 -35.06
C PHE A 743 -8.55 -9.11 -34.75
N TRP A 744 -8.54 -8.08 -35.59
CA TRP A 744 -9.56 -7.03 -35.60
C TRP A 744 -10.67 -7.42 -36.58
N ASP A 745 -11.92 -7.41 -36.14
CA ASP A 745 -13.10 -7.75 -36.97
C ASP A 745 -13.74 -6.47 -37.58
N ASP A 746 -14.71 -6.65 -38.48
CA ASP A 746 -15.41 -5.59 -39.23
C ASP A 746 -16.15 -4.55 -38.33
N ASP A 747 -16.26 -4.81 -37.02
CA ASP A 747 -16.95 -3.97 -36.04
C ASP A 747 -16.00 -3.10 -35.17
N ASP A 748 -14.73 -2.98 -35.56
CA ASP A 748 -13.65 -2.28 -34.84
C ASP A 748 -13.29 -2.93 -33.47
N TRP A 749 -13.62 -4.20 -33.21
CA TRP A 749 -13.18 -4.90 -31.98
C TRP A 749 -12.08 -5.94 -32.22
N LEU A 750 -11.33 -6.25 -31.16
CA LEU A 750 -10.24 -7.23 -31.16
C LEU A 750 -10.71 -8.55 -30.51
N TYR A 751 -10.57 -9.64 -31.24
CA TYR A 751 -10.90 -11.00 -30.80
C TYR A 751 -9.67 -11.89 -30.78
N VAL A 752 -9.60 -12.80 -29.80
CA VAL A 752 -8.55 -13.84 -29.74
C VAL A 752 -8.94 -15.01 -30.65
N LYS A 753 -7.99 -15.50 -31.46
CA LYS A 753 -8.17 -16.66 -32.35
C LYS A 753 -8.51 -17.90 -31.51
N ASN A 754 -9.45 -18.71 -31.99
CA ASN A 754 -10.07 -19.85 -31.28
C ASN A 754 -10.97 -19.48 -30.08
N GLY A 755 -11.06 -18.20 -29.69
CA GLY A 755 -11.92 -17.71 -28.60
C GLY A 755 -11.14 -17.28 -27.35
N PRO A 756 -11.82 -16.96 -26.23
CA PRO A 756 -11.17 -16.35 -25.06
C PRO A 756 -10.38 -17.32 -24.19
N VAL A 757 -10.51 -18.64 -24.39
CA VAL A 757 -9.69 -19.62 -23.66
C VAL A 757 -8.33 -19.72 -24.36
N PRO A 758 -7.20 -19.47 -23.68
CA PRO A 758 -5.88 -19.49 -24.31
C PRO A 758 -5.56 -20.86 -24.92
N SER A 759 -5.10 -20.84 -26.17
CA SER A 759 -4.55 -22.02 -26.87
C SER A 759 -3.16 -22.35 -26.32
N LEU A 760 -2.82 -23.65 -26.26
CA LEU A 760 -1.46 -24.10 -25.90
C LEU A 760 -0.49 -23.89 -27.07
N ASP A 761 -0.93 -24.24 -28.29
CA ASP A 761 -0.20 -24.06 -29.54
C ASP A 761 -0.71 -22.82 -30.30
N VAL A 762 0.21 -22.01 -30.85
CA VAL A 762 -0.10 -20.76 -31.57
C VAL A 762 0.86 -20.57 -32.74
N ASP A 763 0.33 -20.12 -33.90
CA ASP A 763 1.10 -19.86 -35.12
C ASP A 763 1.98 -18.61 -34.98
N LEU A 764 3.25 -18.77 -34.62
CA LEU A 764 4.22 -17.67 -34.50
C LEU A 764 5.06 -17.45 -35.78
N PRO A 765 5.68 -16.26 -35.96
CA PRO A 765 6.65 -16.03 -37.04
C PRO A 765 7.88 -16.93 -36.97
N GLY A 766 8.31 -17.31 -35.76
CA GLY A 766 9.42 -18.25 -35.52
C GLY A 766 8.98 -19.61 -34.99
N HIS A 767 9.91 -20.55 -34.97
CA HIS A 767 9.75 -21.84 -34.31
C HIS A 767 10.61 -21.88 -33.03
N ARG A 768 10.01 -22.33 -31.93
CA ARG A 768 10.67 -22.48 -30.63
C ARG A 768 11.87 -23.44 -30.74
N ASN A 769 13.04 -23.01 -30.27
CA ASN A 769 14.23 -23.84 -30.24
C ASN A 769 14.18 -24.85 -29.09
N GLU A 770 13.54 -26.00 -29.32
CA GLU A 770 13.48 -27.11 -28.36
C GLU A 770 14.89 -27.59 -27.93
N SER A 771 15.88 -27.60 -28.82
CA SER A 771 17.23 -28.05 -28.47
C SER A 771 17.95 -27.13 -27.48
N PHE A 772 17.66 -25.83 -27.51
CA PHE A 772 18.12 -24.86 -26.52
C PHE A 772 17.32 -24.97 -25.21
N TYR A 773 15.99 -25.14 -25.29
CA TYR A 773 15.15 -25.26 -24.09
C TYR A 773 15.53 -26.49 -23.25
N TRP A 774 15.73 -27.65 -23.89
CA TRP A 774 16.13 -28.90 -23.22
C TRP A 774 17.64 -29.04 -22.97
N ALA A 775 18.46 -28.01 -23.24
CA ALA A 775 19.90 -28.09 -23.02
C ALA A 775 20.27 -28.03 -21.53
N GLU A 776 21.16 -28.92 -21.12
CA GLU A 776 21.85 -28.83 -19.83
C GLU A 776 22.62 -27.51 -19.71
N GLN A 777 22.50 -26.86 -18.55
CA GLN A 777 23.17 -25.60 -18.25
C GLN A 777 24.21 -25.82 -17.15
N ARG A 778 25.49 -25.65 -17.49
CA ARG A 778 26.62 -25.74 -16.55
C ARG A 778 27.26 -24.37 -16.38
N TYR A 779 27.46 -23.97 -15.12
CA TYR A 779 28.07 -22.70 -14.75
C TYR A 779 29.30 -22.97 -13.89
N THR A 780 30.49 -22.65 -14.40
CA THR A 780 31.80 -22.93 -13.79
C THR A 780 32.40 -21.75 -13.03
N PHE A 781 31.74 -20.58 -13.05
CA PHE A 781 32.09 -19.40 -12.25
C PHE A 781 33.55 -18.94 -12.40
N ASP A 782 34.10 -18.99 -13.62
CA ASP A 782 35.54 -18.87 -13.95
C ASP A 782 36.15 -17.46 -13.74
N ASN A 783 36.18 -16.98 -12.49
CA ASN A 783 36.86 -15.78 -12.03
C ASN A 783 36.49 -14.49 -12.78
N THR A 784 35.24 -14.41 -13.26
CA THR A 784 34.67 -13.23 -13.92
C THR A 784 34.13 -12.21 -12.92
N ASP A 785 34.31 -10.91 -13.14
CA ASP A 785 33.72 -9.82 -12.32
C ASP A 785 32.17 -9.74 -12.36
N SER A 786 31.49 -10.73 -12.95
CA SER A 786 30.04 -10.80 -13.02
C SER A 786 29.53 -12.24 -12.96
N LEU A 787 28.35 -12.41 -12.34
CA LEU A 787 27.63 -13.67 -12.22
C LEU A 787 26.74 -13.90 -13.45
N HIS A 788 26.58 -15.16 -13.90
CA HIS A 788 25.82 -15.48 -15.11
C HIS A 788 24.35 -15.01 -15.06
N LYS A 789 23.78 -14.63 -16.22
CA LYS A 789 22.53 -13.87 -16.36
C LYS A 789 21.26 -14.59 -15.86
N ASP A 790 21.32 -15.90 -15.68
CA ASP A 790 20.26 -16.74 -15.09
C ASP A 790 20.09 -16.55 -13.58
N PHE A 791 21.17 -16.19 -12.87
CA PHE A 791 21.15 -16.10 -11.41
C PHE A 791 20.64 -14.74 -10.93
N GLN A 792 19.99 -14.81 -9.78
CA GLN A 792 19.47 -13.69 -8.99
C GLN A 792 19.66 -13.97 -7.50
N TRP A 793 19.53 -12.92 -6.70
CA TRP A 793 19.57 -12.95 -5.24
C TRP A 793 18.46 -12.08 -4.65
N LEU A 794 18.29 -12.10 -3.34
CA LEU A 794 17.17 -11.42 -2.67
C LEU A 794 17.54 -10.01 -2.19
N ARG A 795 16.70 -9.04 -2.56
CA ARG A 795 16.61 -7.64 -2.08
C ARG A 795 17.83 -6.74 -2.26
N THR A 796 19.03 -7.16 -1.86
CA THR A 796 20.19 -6.26 -1.72
C THR A 796 20.74 -5.78 -3.07
N PRO A 797 20.96 -4.47 -3.26
CA PRO A 797 21.70 -3.95 -4.41
C PRO A 797 23.23 -4.06 -4.24
N GLN A 798 23.71 -4.60 -3.11
CA GLN A 798 25.12 -4.76 -2.73
C GLN A 798 25.52 -6.25 -2.76
N PRO A 799 25.70 -6.86 -3.96
CA PRO A 799 26.08 -8.28 -4.09
C PRO A 799 27.38 -8.62 -3.37
N GLU A 800 28.32 -7.69 -3.29
CA GLU A 800 29.62 -7.85 -2.62
C GLU A 800 29.52 -8.17 -1.12
N ARG A 801 28.36 -7.89 -0.49
CA ARG A 801 28.06 -8.28 0.90
C ARG A 801 27.61 -9.73 1.05
N ILE A 802 27.24 -10.43 -0.03
CA ILE A 802 26.67 -11.78 0.01
C ILE A 802 27.40 -12.80 -0.87
N PHE A 803 28.08 -12.37 -1.93
CA PHE A 803 28.89 -13.25 -2.76
C PHE A 803 30.06 -12.56 -3.47
N SER A 804 31.04 -13.37 -3.85
CA SER A 804 32.13 -13.05 -4.77
C SER A 804 32.20 -14.11 -5.86
N THR A 805 32.64 -13.73 -7.06
CA THR A 805 32.84 -14.61 -8.23
C THR A 805 34.32 -14.69 -8.64
N LYS A 806 35.23 -14.15 -7.82
CA LYS A 806 36.66 -13.98 -8.14
C LYS A 806 37.53 -15.23 -7.94
N ASN A 807 37.00 -16.26 -7.29
CA ASN A 807 37.69 -17.54 -7.00
C ASN A 807 36.65 -18.68 -7.02
N GLY A 808 35.98 -18.87 -8.16
CA GLY A 808 34.69 -19.55 -8.21
C GLY A 808 33.58 -18.73 -7.52
N LEU A 809 32.39 -19.32 -7.33
CA LEU A 809 31.31 -18.68 -6.58
C LEU A 809 31.54 -18.88 -5.08
N GLN A 810 31.86 -17.80 -4.38
CA GLN A 810 32.00 -17.78 -2.92
C GLN A 810 30.81 -17.05 -2.31
N LEU A 811 30.02 -17.72 -1.47
CA LEU A 811 28.94 -17.10 -0.69
C LEU A 811 29.47 -16.74 0.70
N ILE A 812 29.22 -15.52 1.14
CA ILE A 812 29.63 -14.99 2.45
C ILE A 812 28.49 -15.25 3.44
N GLY A 813 28.77 -15.92 4.56
CA GLY A 813 27.74 -16.30 5.53
C GLY A 813 26.92 -15.10 6.04
N ARG A 814 25.59 -15.20 5.94
CA ARG A 814 24.63 -14.21 6.43
C ARG A 814 23.53 -14.87 7.25
N GLU A 815 22.36 -14.26 7.38
CA GLU A 815 21.28 -14.77 8.21
C GLU A 815 20.71 -16.09 7.65
N SER A 816 19.76 -16.68 8.39
CA SER A 816 19.04 -17.88 7.93
C SER A 816 18.37 -17.65 6.56
N ILE A 817 18.27 -18.70 5.75
CA ILE A 817 17.53 -18.73 4.48
C ILE A 817 16.05 -18.30 4.64
N GLY A 818 15.48 -18.28 5.85
CA GLY A 818 14.16 -17.72 6.14
C GLY A 818 14.09 -16.21 6.42
N SER A 819 15.22 -15.49 6.40
CA SER A 819 15.27 -14.09 6.86
C SER A 819 14.60 -13.06 5.93
N TRP A 820 14.32 -11.89 6.49
CA TRP A 820 13.85 -10.70 5.77
C TRP A 820 14.97 -9.72 5.37
N PHE A 821 16.17 -9.82 5.95
CA PHE A 821 17.28 -8.90 5.69
C PHE A 821 18.34 -9.55 4.77
N GLU A 822 19.56 -9.81 5.23
CA GLU A 822 20.64 -10.34 4.37
C GLU A 822 20.59 -11.87 4.30
N GLN A 823 20.24 -12.38 3.12
CA GLN A 823 20.34 -13.80 2.77
C GLN A 823 21.42 -13.96 1.70
N ALA A 824 22.50 -14.69 1.98
CA ALA A 824 23.43 -15.12 0.95
C ALA A 824 22.83 -16.32 0.21
N LEU A 825 21.91 -16.02 -0.71
CA LEU A 825 21.22 -16.95 -1.60
C LEU A 825 21.48 -16.52 -3.04
N VAL A 826 22.04 -17.41 -3.84
CA VAL A 826 22.27 -17.22 -5.29
C VAL A 826 21.55 -18.34 -6.03
N ALA A 827 20.50 -18.00 -6.77
CA ALA A 827 19.60 -18.98 -7.39
C ALA A 827 19.11 -18.55 -8.78
N ARG A 828 18.74 -19.53 -9.61
CA ARG A 828 18.08 -19.35 -10.91
C ARG A 828 16.65 -19.89 -10.86
N ARG A 829 15.77 -19.40 -11.75
CA ARG A 829 14.38 -19.88 -11.84
C ARG A 829 14.32 -21.37 -12.19
N GLN A 830 13.33 -22.07 -11.63
CA GLN A 830 12.84 -23.30 -12.19
C GLN A 830 12.12 -23.00 -13.52
N THR A 831 12.61 -23.55 -14.63
CA THR A 831 12.06 -23.31 -15.99
C THR A 831 11.43 -24.56 -16.62
N HIS A 832 11.41 -25.67 -15.89
CA HIS A 832 10.90 -26.99 -16.26
C HIS A 832 10.18 -27.61 -15.06
N PHE A 833 9.13 -28.41 -15.27
CA PHE A 833 8.44 -29.11 -14.18
C PHE A 833 9.38 -30.08 -13.47
N SER A 834 10.13 -30.88 -14.25
CA SER A 834 11.13 -31.81 -13.76
C SER A 834 12.53 -31.41 -14.23
N TYR A 835 13.51 -31.59 -13.36
CA TYR A 835 14.93 -31.28 -13.61
C TYR A 835 15.80 -31.90 -12.51
N ASP A 836 17.08 -32.04 -12.80
CA ASP A 836 18.12 -32.31 -11.81
C ASP A 836 19.01 -31.07 -11.65
N ALA A 837 19.52 -30.84 -10.43
CA ALA A 837 20.48 -29.77 -10.15
C ALA A 837 21.61 -30.29 -9.24
N GLU A 838 22.85 -29.88 -9.50
CA GLU A 838 24.05 -30.36 -8.81
C GLU A 838 25.04 -29.21 -8.56
N THR A 839 25.80 -29.29 -7.47
CA THR A 839 26.93 -28.40 -7.15
C THR A 839 28.00 -29.20 -6.39
N VAL A 840 29.25 -28.74 -6.42
CA VAL A 840 30.28 -29.16 -5.45
C VAL A 840 30.55 -27.99 -4.50
N ILE A 841 30.54 -28.27 -3.19
CA ILE A 841 30.79 -27.30 -2.12
C ILE A 841 32.08 -27.62 -1.36
N SER A 842 32.84 -26.57 -1.07
CA SER A 842 33.92 -26.55 -0.08
C SER A 842 33.49 -25.63 1.08
N PHE A 843 33.20 -26.23 2.23
CA PHE A 843 32.75 -25.53 3.44
C PHE A 843 33.13 -26.35 4.69
N SER A 844 33.74 -25.68 5.66
CA SER A 844 34.23 -26.25 6.92
C SER A 844 33.60 -25.49 8.10
N PRO A 845 32.34 -25.81 8.47
CA PRO A 845 31.60 -25.13 9.53
C PRO A 845 32.24 -25.29 10.90
N ASN A 846 31.96 -24.36 11.83
CA ASN A 846 32.46 -24.42 13.20
C ASN A 846 31.51 -25.15 14.16
N ASP A 847 30.20 -25.00 13.93
CA ASP A 847 29.10 -25.42 14.80
C ASP A 847 27.78 -25.47 14.01
N GLU A 848 26.68 -25.84 14.67
CA GLU A 848 25.34 -25.99 14.07
C GLU A 848 24.70 -24.67 13.60
N ARG A 849 25.33 -23.54 13.88
CA ARG A 849 24.94 -22.19 13.44
C ARG A 849 25.67 -21.77 12.15
N ASN A 850 26.54 -22.62 11.58
CA ASN A 850 27.23 -22.43 10.31
C ASN A 850 26.76 -23.50 9.29
N TYR A 851 25.94 -23.13 8.31
CA TYR A 851 25.39 -24.08 7.33
C TYR A 851 25.27 -23.52 5.91
N ALA A 852 25.78 -24.26 4.92
CA ALA A 852 25.80 -23.87 3.51
C ALA A 852 25.53 -25.06 2.58
N GLY A 853 24.93 -24.85 1.41
CA GLY A 853 24.61 -25.97 0.51
C GLY A 853 23.63 -25.64 -0.63
N LEU A 854 22.85 -26.65 -1.04
CA LEU A 854 21.98 -26.63 -2.22
C LEU A 854 20.50 -26.55 -1.82
N THR A 855 19.75 -25.62 -2.42
CA THR A 855 18.34 -25.37 -2.07
C THR A 855 17.42 -25.29 -3.28
N ALA A 856 16.20 -25.82 -3.11
CA ALA A 856 15.03 -25.46 -3.90
C ALA A 856 14.14 -24.54 -3.05
N TYR A 857 13.93 -23.32 -3.50
CA TYR A 857 13.40 -22.20 -2.71
C TYR A 857 12.26 -21.51 -3.45
N TYR A 858 11.15 -21.26 -2.76
CA TYR A 858 10.08 -20.40 -3.24
C TYR A 858 9.99 -19.11 -2.40
N CYS A 859 9.92 -19.23 -1.07
CA CYS A 859 10.00 -18.10 -0.13
C CYS A 859 10.35 -18.60 1.29
N ARG A 860 10.45 -17.70 2.29
CA ARG A 860 10.71 -18.06 3.70
C ARG A 860 9.69 -19.00 4.38
N TYR A 861 8.59 -19.32 3.70
CA TYR A 861 7.54 -20.25 4.16
C TYR A 861 7.54 -21.58 3.38
N ASN A 862 8.36 -21.68 2.32
CA ASN A 862 8.42 -22.81 1.39
C ASN A 862 9.84 -22.94 0.81
N PHE A 863 10.66 -23.80 1.42
CA PHE A 863 11.98 -24.16 0.92
C PHE A 863 12.41 -25.55 1.39
N PHE A 864 13.27 -26.17 0.59
CA PHE A 864 14.01 -27.38 0.90
C PHE A 864 15.50 -27.09 0.74
N TYR A 865 16.32 -27.42 1.72
CA TYR A 865 17.73 -27.00 1.78
C TYR A 865 18.60 -28.11 2.36
N LEU A 866 19.42 -28.74 1.52
CA LEU A 866 20.46 -29.69 1.92
C LEU A 866 21.73 -28.91 2.26
N THR A 867 22.18 -28.99 3.51
CA THR A 867 23.33 -28.26 4.03
C THR A 867 24.49 -29.18 4.38
N VAL A 868 25.70 -28.64 4.27
CA VAL A 868 26.87 -29.03 5.07
C VAL A 868 26.83 -28.16 6.33
N THR A 869 26.84 -28.79 7.50
CA THR A 869 26.87 -28.16 8.83
C THR A 869 27.85 -28.92 9.74
N ALA A 870 28.00 -28.50 11.00
CA ALA A 870 28.59 -29.32 12.06
C ALA A 870 27.57 -29.57 13.17
N ASP A 871 27.80 -30.59 13.98
CA ASP A 871 27.13 -30.79 15.27
C ASP A 871 27.75 -29.93 16.39
N ALA A 872 27.24 -30.08 17.61
CA ALA A 872 27.70 -29.31 18.79
C ALA A 872 29.12 -29.71 19.25
N GLU A 873 29.61 -30.87 18.83
CA GLU A 873 30.97 -31.37 19.06
C GLU A 873 31.96 -30.93 17.96
N GLY A 874 31.48 -30.26 16.91
CA GLY A 874 32.27 -29.77 15.77
C GLY A 874 32.52 -30.83 14.69
N GLN A 875 31.84 -31.97 14.74
CA GLN A 875 31.88 -33.01 13.73
C GLN A 875 30.95 -32.63 12.57
N ARG A 876 31.49 -32.63 11.35
CA ARG A 876 30.81 -32.20 10.14
C ARG A 876 29.76 -33.23 9.71
N GLU A 877 28.61 -32.73 9.29
CA GLU A 877 27.47 -33.55 8.86
C GLU A 877 26.70 -32.91 7.70
N LEU A 878 25.85 -33.72 7.06
CA LEU A 878 24.83 -33.28 6.13
C LEU A 878 23.47 -33.27 6.83
N LEU A 879 22.74 -32.16 6.72
CA LEU A 879 21.44 -31.95 7.34
C LEU A 879 20.45 -31.38 6.31
N ILE A 880 19.17 -31.71 6.43
CA ILE A 880 18.13 -31.18 5.54
C ILE A 880 17.18 -30.29 6.34
N LEU A 881 17.22 -28.99 6.04
CA LEU A 881 16.32 -27.99 6.60
C LEU A 881 15.14 -27.79 5.65
N THR A 882 13.92 -27.83 6.18
CA THR A 882 12.69 -27.70 5.39
C THR A 882 11.68 -26.77 6.05
N SER A 883 11.04 -25.95 5.22
CA SER A 883 9.88 -25.13 5.56
C SER A 883 8.80 -25.48 4.53
N GLU A 884 7.68 -26.04 4.99
CA GLU A 884 6.63 -26.61 4.14
C GLU A 884 5.30 -25.91 4.41
N ALA A 885 4.93 -24.95 3.54
CA ALA A 885 3.73 -24.12 3.64
C ALA A 885 3.52 -23.45 5.02
N SER A 886 4.59 -23.12 5.74
CA SER A 886 4.56 -22.83 7.18
C SER A 886 4.17 -21.38 7.55
N TRP A 887 3.31 -20.75 6.76
CA TRP A 887 2.77 -19.40 7.06
C TRP A 887 1.73 -19.45 8.20
N PRO A 888 1.67 -18.47 9.11
CA PRO A 888 2.39 -17.17 9.12
C PRO A 888 3.80 -17.19 9.71
N GLU A 889 4.21 -18.30 10.33
CA GLU A 889 5.34 -18.31 11.27
C GLU A 889 6.69 -18.43 10.55
N GLY A 890 6.77 -19.25 9.49
CA GLY A 890 8.01 -19.56 8.77
C GLY A 890 8.89 -20.58 9.50
N ASN A 891 8.26 -21.44 10.30
CA ASN A 891 8.95 -22.49 11.06
C ASN A 891 9.60 -23.52 10.13
N LEU A 892 10.67 -24.13 10.63
CA LEU A 892 11.17 -25.40 10.12
C LEU A 892 10.24 -26.55 10.55
N ARG A 893 10.14 -27.59 9.72
CA ARG A 893 9.44 -28.83 10.07
C ARG A 893 10.26 -29.62 11.08
N LEU A 894 9.65 -29.98 12.21
CA LEU A 894 10.28 -30.80 13.25
C LEU A 894 9.53 -32.14 13.44
N PRO A 895 10.23 -33.25 13.77
CA PRO A 895 11.69 -33.37 13.80
C PRO A 895 12.32 -33.17 12.40
N LEU A 896 13.60 -32.80 12.36
CA LEU A 896 14.38 -32.76 11.13
C LEU A 896 14.59 -34.19 10.59
N ALA A 897 15.04 -34.30 9.33
CA ALA A 897 15.53 -35.59 8.83
C ALA A 897 16.84 -35.96 9.55
N ASP A 898 17.08 -37.26 9.72
CA ASP A 898 18.33 -37.78 10.31
C ASP A 898 19.55 -37.24 9.55
N SER A 899 20.53 -36.72 10.29
CA SER A 899 21.77 -36.21 9.69
C SER A 899 22.72 -37.33 9.28
N VAL A 900 23.65 -37.02 8.39
CA VAL A 900 24.68 -37.96 7.92
C VAL A 900 26.07 -37.39 8.25
N PRO A 901 26.83 -37.98 9.18
CA PRO A 901 28.19 -37.52 9.49
C PRO A 901 29.12 -37.78 8.31
N ILE A 902 30.01 -36.82 8.02
CA ILE A 902 30.94 -36.83 6.89
C ILE A 902 32.35 -36.43 7.33
N PRO A 903 33.42 -36.70 6.55
CA PRO A 903 34.77 -36.25 6.89
C PRO A 903 34.84 -34.73 7.09
N ASN A 904 35.55 -34.28 8.13
CA ASN A 904 35.63 -32.85 8.50
C ASN A 904 36.38 -31.99 7.47
N GLU A 905 37.14 -32.63 6.59
CA GLU A 905 37.84 -32.02 5.45
C GLU A 905 37.30 -32.58 4.12
N GLY A 906 37.74 -32.00 3.00
CA GLY A 906 37.36 -32.43 1.65
C GLY A 906 36.04 -31.84 1.15
N LYS A 907 35.87 -31.87 -0.17
CA LYS A 907 34.68 -31.36 -0.87
C LYS A 907 33.51 -32.34 -0.79
N VAL A 908 32.30 -31.81 -0.96
CA VAL A 908 31.08 -32.62 -1.06
C VAL A 908 30.33 -32.21 -2.32
N ARG A 909 29.89 -33.20 -3.11
CA ARG A 909 28.95 -33.00 -4.21
C ARG A 909 27.54 -33.10 -3.67
N LEU A 910 26.71 -32.08 -3.87
CA LEU A 910 25.31 -32.02 -3.44
C LEU A 910 24.43 -32.00 -4.69
N ALA A 911 23.35 -32.77 -4.69
CA ALA A 911 22.40 -32.82 -5.80
C ALA A 911 20.94 -32.88 -5.31
N LEU A 912 20.03 -32.42 -6.15
CA LEU A 912 18.59 -32.68 -6.00
C LEU A 912 17.97 -33.05 -7.35
N SER A 913 17.00 -33.97 -7.31
CA SER A 913 16.11 -34.26 -8.43
C SER A 913 14.71 -33.78 -8.08
N ILE A 914 14.07 -33.04 -8.98
CA ILE A 914 12.61 -32.85 -8.99
C ILE A 914 12.04 -33.62 -10.18
N GLN A 915 11.17 -34.60 -9.88
CA GLN A 915 10.52 -35.44 -10.88
C GLN A 915 9.01 -35.42 -10.63
N GLY A 916 8.28 -34.63 -11.44
CA GLY A 916 6.87 -34.34 -11.27
C GLY A 916 6.56 -33.57 -9.98
N ARG A 917 6.27 -34.30 -8.89
CA ARG A 917 6.10 -33.74 -7.53
C ARG A 917 7.12 -34.24 -6.51
N SER A 918 8.01 -35.15 -6.91
CA SER A 918 8.93 -35.82 -6.00
C SER A 918 10.27 -35.09 -5.98
N LEU A 919 10.65 -34.52 -4.83
CA LEU A 919 11.98 -33.97 -4.59
C LEU A 919 12.82 -34.99 -3.81
N GLN A 920 13.96 -35.41 -4.34
CA GLN A 920 14.94 -36.24 -3.65
C GLN A 920 16.31 -35.55 -3.62
N PHE A 921 16.88 -35.40 -2.43
CA PHE A 921 18.26 -34.97 -2.24
C PHE A 921 19.24 -36.14 -2.34
N ARG A 922 20.46 -35.86 -2.83
CA ARG A 922 21.59 -36.80 -2.86
C ARG A 922 22.91 -36.09 -2.58
N TYR A 923 23.93 -36.86 -2.21
CA TYR A 923 25.30 -36.39 -2.06
C TYR A 923 26.32 -37.42 -2.55
N ALA A 924 27.57 -36.99 -2.74
CA ALA A 924 28.74 -37.86 -2.85
C ALA A 924 29.95 -37.16 -2.22
N LEU A 925 30.81 -37.93 -1.55
CA LEU A 925 32.06 -37.42 -0.96
C LEU A 925 33.16 -37.29 -2.01
N GLU A 926 34.24 -36.59 -1.67
CA GLU A 926 35.41 -36.45 -2.55
C GLU A 926 36.03 -37.82 -2.86
N GLY A 927 36.13 -38.14 -4.16
CA GLY A 927 36.51 -39.46 -4.67
C GLY A 927 35.35 -40.41 -5.00
N GLU A 928 34.11 -40.12 -4.59
CA GLU A 928 32.94 -40.96 -4.88
C GLU A 928 32.25 -40.60 -6.21
N THR A 929 32.16 -41.58 -7.11
CA THR A 929 31.55 -41.40 -8.45
C THR A 929 30.01 -41.46 -8.41
N SER A 930 29.43 -42.27 -7.53
CA SER A 930 27.97 -42.45 -7.39
C SER A 930 27.35 -41.52 -6.35
N LEU A 931 26.21 -40.91 -6.68
CA LEU A 931 25.39 -40.15 -5.73
C LEU A 931 24.53 -41.08 -4.85
N THR A 932 24.57 -40.86 -3.55
CA THR A 932 23.80 -41.55 -2.50
C THR A 932 22.59 -40.71 -2.09
N ASN A 933 21.39 -41.30 -1.99
CA ASN A 933 20.20 -40.60 -1.50
C ASN A 933 20.35 -40.19 -0.02
N ILE A 934 19.91 -38.98 0.33
CA ILE A 934 19.81 -38.50 1.71
C ILE A 934 18.41 -37.93 1.97
N GLY A 935 17.86 -38.24 3.16
CA GLY A 935 16.51 -37.86 3.55
C GLY A 935 15.38 -38.55 2.77
N PRO A 936 14.12 -38.27 3.16
CA PRO A 936 12.93 -38.76 2.47
C PRO A 936 12.71 -38.05 1.12
N VAL A 937 11.74 -38.56 0.35
CA VAL A 937 11.19 -37.83 -0.81
C VAL A 937 10.19 -36.79 -0.32
N TYR A 938 10.36 -35.53 -0.72
CA TYR A 938 9.50 -34.40 -0.35
C TYR A 938 8.52 -34.03 -1.48
N ASP A 939 7.43 -33.30 -1.15
CA ASP A 939 6.49 -32.76 -2.13
C ASP A 939 7.01 -31.44 -2.75
N ALA A 940 7.69 -31.56 -3.88
CA ALA A 940 8.19 -30.44 -4.69
C ALA A 940 7.08 -29.43 -5.05
N SER A 941 5.81 -29.86 -5.14
CA SER A 941 4.74 -28.98 -5.56
C SER A 941 4.38 -27.90 -4.53
N LEU A 942 4.89 -28.01 -3.29
CA LEU A 942 4.83 -26.96 -2.28
C LEU A 942 5.61 -25.68 -2.66
N LEU A 943 6.52 -25.75 -3.63
CA LEU A 943 7.25 -24.59 -4.16
C LEU A 943 6.38 -23.79 -5.16
N SER A 944 5.26 -23.22 -4.71
CA SER A 944 4.27 -22.56 -5.57
C SER A 944 3.49 -21.42 -4.89
N ASP A 945 2.90 -20.53 -5.71
CA ASP A 945 2.02 -19.43 -5.26
C ASP A 945 0.92 -19.92 -4.30
N GLU A 946 0.34 -21.09 -4.56
CA GLU A 946 -0.77 -21.66 -3.81
C GLU A 946 -0.37 -22.15 -2.40
N CYS A 947 0.92 -22.37 -2.15
CA CYS A 947 1.48 -22.67 -0.82
C CYS A 947 2.23 -21.48 -0.21
N GLY A 948 2.43 -20.40 -0.96
CA GLY A 948 3.05 -19.15 -0.50
C GLY A 948 2.29 -18.48 0.66
N GLY A 949 2.97 -17.54 1.33
CA GLY A 949 2.46 -16.94 2.57
C GLY A 949 1.14 -16.17 2.43
N HIS A 950 0.79 -15.73 1.23
CA HIS A 950 -0.48 -15.06 0.97
C HIS A 950 -1.18 -15.75 -0.19
N GLN A 951 -1.97 -16.78 0.15
CA GLN A 951 -2.62 -17.68 -0.79
C GLN A 951 -3.45 -16.92 -1.86
N ALA A 952 -3.41 -17.43 -3.10
CA ALA A 952 -4.13 -16.96 -4.29
C ALA A 952 -3.88 -15.52 -4.80
N HIS A 953 -3.69 -14.53 -3.91
CA HIS A 953 -3.70 -13.10 -4.28
C HIS A 953 -2.56 -12.25 -3.69
N GLY A 954 -1.62 -12.82 -2.93
CA GLY A 954 -0.45 -12.08 -2.42
C GLY A 954 0.89 -12.79 -2.56
N SER A 955 0.91 -13.92 -3.26
CA SER A 955 2.11 -14.68 -3.62
C SER A 955 2.28 -14.59 -5.13
N PHE A 956 3.50 -14.25 -5.59
CA PHE A 956 3.67 -13.62 -6.90
C PHE A 956 4.89 -14.09 -7.70
N THR A 957 5.71 -15.00 -7.18
CA THR A 957 6.98 -15.40 -7.78
C THR A 957 6.85 -16.72 -8.53
N GLY A 958 7.64 -17.72 -8.17
CA GLY A 958 7.81 -19.03 -8.79
C GLY A 958 8.98 -19.73 -8.12
N ALA A 959 9.15 -21.04 -8.31
CA ALA A 959 10.26 -21.77 -7.70
C ALA A 959 11.62 -21.33 -8.27
N PHE A 960 12.63 -21.30 -7.41
CA PHE A 960 14.03 -21.09 -7.74
C PHE A 960 14.85 -22.29 -7.23
N VAL A 961 16.00 -22.54 -7.86
CA VAL A 961 17.00 -23.51 -7.41
C VAL A 961 18.38 -22.88 -7.44
N GLY A 962 19.17 -23.12 -6.40
CA GLY A 962 20.42 -22.40 -6.19
C GLY A 962 21.21 -22.89 -4.99
N VAL A 963 22.18 -22.08 -4.61
CA VAL A 963 23.08 -22.32 -3.48
C VAL A 963 22.94 -21.20 -2.44
N ALA A 964 23.13 -21.56 -1.17
CA ALA A 964 23.03 -20.62 -0.06
C ALA A 964 24.12 -20.85 1.00
N ALA A 965 24.37 -19.82 1.81
CA ALA A 965 25.22 -19.88 3.00
C ALA A 965 24.63 -19.05 4.15
N SER A 966 24.58 -19.65 5.34
CA SER A 966 24.10 -19.01 6.56
C SER A 966 25.11 -19.19 7.70
N ASP A 967 25.31 -18.12 8.45
CA ASP A 967 26.17 -18.01 9.63
C ASP A 967 25.40 -17.21 10.69
N LEU A 968 24.69 -17.92 11.57
CA LEU A 968 23.90 -17.31 12.64
C LEU A 968 24.78 -16.79 13.79
N ASN A 969 26.10 -16.98 13.73
CA ASN A 969 27.06 -16.36 14.63
C ASN A 969 27.53 -14.99 14.12
N GLY A 970 27.22 -14.63 12.87
CA GLY A 970 27.65 -13.37 12.26
C GLY A 970 29.15 -13.29 11.99
N THR A 971 29.85 -14.43 11.87
CA THR A 971 31.30 -14.50 11.62
C THR A 971 31.67 -14.51 10.13
N GLU A 972 30.70 -14.19 9.26
CA GLU A 972 30.82 -14.09 7.79
C GLU A 972 31.32 -15.37 7.09
N LYS A 973 31.16 -16.53 7.73
CA LYS A 973 31.75 -17.81 7.31
C LYS A 973 31.50 -18.12 5.82
N VAL A 974 32.57 -18.13 5.02
CA VAL A 974 32.50 -18.29 3.56
C VAL A 974 32.35 -19.75 3.14
N ALA A 975 31.42 -20.01 2.21
CA ALA A 975 31.29 -21.28 1.48
C ALA A 975 31.67 -21.08 0.01
N SER A 976 32.48 -21.97 -0.55
CA SER A 976 32.89 -21.90 -1.97
C SER A 976 32.25 -23.02 -2.79
N PHE A 977 31.78 -22.69 -3.99
CA PHE A 977 31.06 -23.58 -4.90
C PHE A 977 31.77 -23.65 -6.25
N ASP A 978 32.21 -24.85 -6.65
CA ASP A 978 33.05 -25.05 -7.84
C ASP A 978 32.27 -24.84 -9.15
N TYR A 979 31.02 -25.29 -9.18
CA TYR A 979 30.11 -25.14 -10.31
C TYR A 979 28.67 -25.30 -9.87
N PHE A 980 27.73 -24.85 -10.70
CA PHE A 980 26.32 -25.20 -10.60
C PHE A 980 25.86 -25.84 -11.91
N LEU A 981 25.07 -26.92 -11.81
CA LEU A 981 24.50 -27.66 -12.93
C LEU A 981 22.99 -27.62 -12.85
N TYR A 982 22.32 -27.49 -14.00
CA TYR A 982 20.87 -27.60 -14.13
C TYR A 982 20.54 -28.39 -15.41
N THR A 983 19.99 -29.58 -15.25
CA THR A 983 19.71 -30.52 -16.35
C THR A 983 18.19 -30.71 -16.47
N PRO A 984 17.55 -30.20 -17.55
CA PRO A 984 16.11 -30.39 -17.79
C PRO A 984 15.73 -31.87 -17.94
N VAL A 985 14.60 -32.28 -17.35
CA VAL A 985 14.09 -33.67 -17.47
C VAL A 985 12.62 -33.66 -17.88
N LYS A 986 12.19 -34.69 -18.62
CA LYS A 986 10.77 -34.97 -18.92
C LYS A 986 10.26 -36.09 -18.02
N HIS A 987 9.31 -35.80 -17.14
CA HIS A 987 8.61 -36.81 -16.37
C HIS A 987 7.18 -37.02 -16.92
N GLU A 988 6.61 -38.23 -16.75
CA GLU A 988 5.29 -38.59 -17.31
C GLU A 988 4.10 -37.79 -16.76
N SER A 989 4.32 -37.04 -15.66
CA SER A 989 3.31 -36.17 -15.04
C SER A 989 3.30 -34.74 -15.59
N ASP A 990 4.26 -34.39 -16.46
CA ASP A 990 4.57 -33.01 -16.80
C ASP A 990 3.69 -32.48 -17.93
N ARG A 991 3.16 -31.27 -17.75
CA ARG A 991 2.16 -30.68 -18.66
C ARG A 991 2.81 -29.79 -19.72
N TYR A 992 3.54 -30.44 -20.62
CA TYR A 992 4.05 -29.81 -21.84
C TYR A 992 3.05 -29.92 -23.01
N ASP A 993 2.33 -31.03 -23.10
CA ASP A 993 1.31 -31.31 -24.12
C ASP A 993 -0.12 -31.20 -23.53
N ALA A 994 -1.15 -31.27 -24.39
CA ALA A 994 -2.57 -31.05 -24.06
C ALA A 994 -3.37 -32.33 -23.73
#